data_AF-A0A9W6C0Z5-F1
#
_entry.id   AF-A0A9W6C0Z5-F1
#
_cell.length_a   1.000
_cell.length_b   1.000
_cell.length_c   1.000
_cell.angle_alpha   90.00
_cell.angle_beta   90.00
_cell.angle_gamma   90.00
#
_symmetry.space_group_name_H-M   'P 1'
#
loop_
_entity.id
_entity.type
_entity.pdbx_description
1 polymer ?
#
loop_
_entity_poly.entity_id
_entity_poly.type
_entity_poly.pdbx_seq_one_letter_code
_entity_poly.pdbx_strand_id
1 'polypeptide(L)'
;MALPPAAPLSRPGRLGRVAVLLPITSRGGPDLHHLISNLRCLRSSFDRPPSTAASPCKTYQQHQQHQQHQQHQQHQQHQQHQQHQQHQQHQQHQQHQQHQQHQQHQQHQQHQQHQQHQQHQQHQQHQQRDDADDGGGGARRLRHDDGDDPWVTADRVCVRLGIDEDDAPLRSCLAELVAAFESLNVGVRVFSDAELRSRPRGPLCWMWDVLAREAVEQQAASHFVLLGDDVEMEPAGWPETVLRAFADADADADIDDADTDADDIAPHAQPRAVGAAAAVTAAAAANSTRPNAAPVAAHAQDSRGDDDDADGEGRGAADPRTSGAVPQAFLDRRNPDCRTRRRQRCRPLRCLTLMDSADPGYPSFPVLAAEHLRVFGSVFPEGLFVNQMGDPFLAELYRRLGRLRLETRVIVRNHTGGIQLPDDAAYLPPRYPRAYPPMQEALDLWTARGVAAWGPGPSMTVDVLVPCGRANAQDVRRIVESCSRAGPEYGKYGMDVDVRFGVVVDAADPRALKSATRAAITAVRDEHVGRVRLRFNDRNLGASLTRNRMMDESLAQLLVLLDDDVEPLPGLVAAYAAAAAAHPQARGFVGPTYLPDRGSVWAHAVHMSDVAFFWMAPATRLISARPDGSVYLPWAVTANQAVRNTHHRFDPRFPRTGGGEDIDFCLRACQDWLLAVPQAACCHPLWNNGRPDITRFGRWAVGDGQLIEMYPKLTYIAPPNTAETLLLLLLAVMAVVAVVAGAAAAALAALGLWGAVAAAWAAVFEGTRGSSGGGGGDAARTAFLESAGAVGVAWRAAAGVAAAAATAVLAVLVSELVLEMIRHCANRARLARHPCPTWSLRLRAAALAAAIRNVSEVGRLYGHLLRAFGPPPPVAAGPAAGSAARASGGGRRGVVRLAGLYGKRFDWFCGLDRAIVRMEQLRAAARAGVHWVTAVWAVGWVLGGGGGSVPGLTATATATVVCGVWAAACMVVTRGE
;
A
#
# COMPACT_ATOMS: atom_id res chain seq x y z
N MET A 1 -22.66 -15.95 38.01
CA MET A 1 -22.78 -15.46 39.41
C MET A 1 -22.80 -13.94 39.38
N ALA A 2 -23.42 -13.27 40.36
CA ALA A 2 -23.23 -11.84 40.52
C ALA A 2 -21.88 -11.58 41.21
N LEU A 3 -21.07 -10.69 40.65
CA LEU A 3 -19.88 -10.18 41.34
C LEU A 3 -20.32 -9.33 42.56
N PRO A 4 -19.52 -9.27 43.64
CA PRO A 4 -19.85 -8.48 44.81
C PRO A 4 -19.96 -6.98 44.47
N PRO A 5 -20.77 -6.20 45.23
CA PRO A 5 -20.84 -4.75 45.07
C PRO A 5 -19.46 -4.11 45.29
N ALA A 6 -19.21 -3.01 44.59
CA ALA A 6 -17.87 -2.47 44.42
C ALA A 6 -17.19 -2.11 45.76
N ALA A 7 -15.91 -2.46 45.87
CA ALA A 7 -14.99 -1.63 46.66
C ALA A 7 -15.07 -0.20 46.08
N PRO A 8 -15.20 0.84 46.91
CA PRO A 8 -15.43 2.19 46.41
C PRO A 8 -14.28 2.63 45.50
N LEU A 9 -14.60 3.44 44.49
CA LEU A 9 -13.60 4.14 43.68
C LEU A 9 -12.54 4.75 44.60
N SER A 10 -11.28 4.53 44.25
CA SER A 10 -10.15 5.03 45.02
C SER A 10 -10.29 6.53 45.24
N ARG A 11 -10.32 6.96 46.51
CA ARG A 11 -10.31 8.40 46.86
C ARG A 11 -9.23 9.10 46.03
N PRO A 12 -9.51 10.30 45.46
CA PRO A 12 -8.57 11.00 44.60
C PRO A 12 -7.20 11.11 45.30
N GLY A 13 -6.15 10.67 44.60
CA GLY A 13 -4.78 10.57 45.11
C GLY A 13 -4.29 9.17 45.52
N ARG A 14 -5.16 8.14 45.67
CA ARG A 14 -4.68 6.76 45.91
C ARG A 14 -4.61 5.94 44.62
N LEU A 15 -3.39 5.65 44.16
CA LEU A 15 -3.11 4.72 43.05
C LEU A 15 -3.76 3.33 43.27
N GLY A 16 -3.83 2.51 42.23
CA GLY A 16 -4.41 1.16 42.29
C GLY A 16 -3.53 0.08 42.92
N ARG A 17 -3.82 -1.18 42.55
CA ARG A 17 -2.99 -2.38 42.75
C ARG A 17 -2.85 -3.11 41.42
N VAL A 18 -1.64 -3.53 41.06
CA VAL A 18 -1.38 -4.32 39.83
C VAL A 18 -1.04 -5.76 40.16
N ALA A 19 -1.59 -6.70 39.38
CA ALA A 19 -1.26 -8.11 39.41
C ALA A 19 -0.36 -8.50 38.23
N VAL A 20 0.72 -9.22 38.50
CA VAL A 20 1.60 -9.80 37.48
C VAL A 20 1.18 -11.25 37.26
N LEU A 21 0.66 -11.57 36.07
CA LEU A 21 0.12 -12.90 35.75
C LEU A 21 1.14 -13.72 34.96
N LEU A 22 1.65 -14.80 35.58
CA LEU A 22 2.76 -15.62 35.08
C LEU A 22 2.33 -17.10 34.95
N PRO A 23 1.78 -17.50 33.79
CA PRO A 23 1.61 -18.91 33.43
C PRO A 23 2.96 -19.54 33.04
N ILE A 24 3.35 -20.59 33.75
CA ILE A 24 4.61 -21.33 33.60
C ILE A 24 4.28 -22.73 33.07
N THR A 25 4.96 -23.17 32.01
CA THR A 25 4.82 -24.53 31.44
C THR A 25 6.18 -25.08 30.99
N SER A 26 6.66 -26.20 31.55
CA SER A 26 7.99 -26.75 31.25
C SER A 26 8.05 -27.73 30.06
N ARG A 27 6.97 -27.90 29.27
CA ARG A 27 6.95 -28.76 28.07
C ARG A 27 7.89 -28.24 26.96
N GLY A 28 9.19 -28.48 27.15
CA GLY A 28 10.32 -27.91 26.39
C GLY A 28 11.60 -27.76 27.23
N GLY A 29 11.49 -27.70 28.55
CA GLY A 29 12.59 -27.84 29.52
C GLY A 29 13.55 -26.65 29.61
N PRO A 30 13.12 -25.45 30.06
CA PRO A 30 14.07 -24.48 30.62
C PRO A 30 14.75 -25.10 31.86
N ASP A 31 16.01 -24.75 32.09
CA ASP A 31 16.66 -25.04 33.37
C ASP A 31 15.85 -24.37 34.51
N LEU A 32 15.48 -25.16 35.51
CA LEU A 32 14.69 -24.71 36.65
C LEU A 32 15.43 -23.61 37.44
N HIS A 33 16.76 -23.66 37.48
CA HIS A 33 17.60 -22.62 38.05
C HIS A 33 17.56 -21.32 37.20
N HIS A 34 17.50 -21.44 35.87
CA HIS A 34 17.32 -20.29 34.97
C HIS A 34 15.93 -19.65 35.11
N LEU A 35 14.86 -20.45 35.19
CA LEU A 35 13.50 -19.94 35.48
C LEU A 35 13.47 -19.16 36.81
N ILE A 36 13.98 -19.75 37.89
CA ILE A 36 14.00 -19.09 39.21
C ILE A 36 14.89 -17.81 39.17
N SER A 37 15.99 -17.82 38.40
CA SER A 37 16.81 -16.62 38.16
C SER A 37 16.03 -15.52 37.43
N ASN A 38 15.26 -15.86 36.40
CA ASN A 38 14.47 -14.90 35.63
C ASN A 38 13.33 -14.31 36.49
N LEU A 39 12.66 -15.13 37.30
CA LEU A 39 11.63 -14.67 38.25
C LEU A 39 12.21 -13.74 39.34
N ARG A 40 13.41 -14.03 39.87
CA ARG A 40 14.12 -13.13 40.79
C ARG A 40 14.55 -11.82 40.11
N CYS A 41 14.97 -11.87 38.84
CA CYS A 41 15.25 -10.68 38.05
C CYS A 41 13.99 -9.82 37.86
N LEU A 42 12.86 -10.45 37.51
CA LEU A 42 11.56 -9.79 37.40
C LEU A 42 11.13 -9.17 38.73
N ARG A 43 11.25 -9.86 39.87
CA ARG A 43 11.01 -9.29 41.21
C ARG A 43 11.89 -8.06 41.49
N SER A 44 13.16 -8.09 41.09
CA SER A 44 14.09 -6.96 41.28
C SER A 44 13.78 -5.77 40.38
N SER A 45 13.09 -5.98 39.24
CA SER A 45 12.61 -4.89 38.37
C SER A 45 11.45 -4.09 38.98
N PHE A 46 10.83 -4.57 40.06
CA PHE A 46 9.73 -3.85 40.69
C PHE A 46 10.27 -2.72 41.56
N ASP A 47 11.25 -2.98 42.42
CA ASP A 47 11.72 -2.01 43.42
C ASP A 47 12.54 -0.88 42.77
N ARG A 48 12.35 0.37 43.20
CA ARG A 48 13.29 1.44 42.86
C ARG A 48 14.59 1.26 43.67
N PRO A 49 15.77 1.53 43.09
CA PRO A 49 16.97 1.76 43.90
C PRO A 49 16.75 2.99 44.82
N PRO A 50 17.23 2.97 46.07
CA PRO A 50 17.00 4.05 47.03
C PRO A 50 17.64 5.37 46.56
N SER A 51 16.99 6.50 46.88
CA SER A 51 17.36 7.83 46.39
C SER A 51 18.74 8.31 46.86
N THR A 52 19.22 7.80 47.99
CA THR A 52 20.43 8.23 48.71
C THR A 52 21.74 7.71 48.12
N ALA A 53 21.83 7.61 46.79
CA ALA A 53 23.06 7.28 46.06
C ALA A 53 23.23 8.14 44.79
N ALA A 54 24.10 9.14 44.85
CA ALA A 54 24.47 10.00 43.70
C ALA A 54 25.42 9.29 42.69
N SER A 55 25.10 8.06 42.28
CA SER A 55 25.57 7.42 41.04
C SER A 55 24.89 6.05 40.83
N PRO A 56 24.48 5.69 39.59
CA PRO A 56 23.94 4.37 39.30
C PRO A 56 25.02 3.27 39.39
N CYS A 57 24.59 2.03 39.63
CA CYS A 57 25.48 0.87 39.78
C CYS A 57 26.38 0.67 38.55
N LYS A 58 27.67 0.93 38.72
CA LYS A 58 28.70 0.67 37.70
C LYS A 58 29.53 -0.58 37.99
N THR A 59 29.57 -1.08 39.22
CA THR A 59 30.74 -1.78 39.75
C THR A 59 31.02 -3.16 39.17
N TYR A 60 30.00 -3.97 38.82
CA TYR A 60 30.25 -5.29 38.21
C TYR A 60 30.53 -5.18 36.71
N GLN A 61 29.78 -4.32 35.99
CA GLN A 61 30.06 -4.00 34.59
C GLN A 61 31.42 -3.31 34.44
N GLN A 62 31.85 -2.56 35.45
CA GLN A 62 33.14 -1.87 35.50
C GLN A 62 34.33 -2.80 35.37
N HIS A 63 34.32 -4.06 35.81
CA HIS A 63 35.54 -4.87 35.75
C HIS A 63 35.84 -5.40 34.33
N GLN A 64 34.81 -5.85 33.59
CA GLN A 64 34.96 -6.10 32.15
C GLN A 64 35.15 -4.80 31.36
N GLN A 65 34.39 -3.75 31.70
CA GLN A 65 34.62 -2.44 31.09
C GLN A 65 36.01 -1.90 31.41
N HIS A 66 36.69 -2.22 32.51
CA HIS A 66 38.04 -1.67 32.77
C HIS A 66 39.07 -2.22 31.78
N GLN A 67 39.01 -3.52 31.45
CA GLN A 67 39.89 -4.10 30.43
C GLN A 67 39.59 -3.53 29.03
N GLN A 68 38.32 -3.46 28.63
CA GLN A 68 37.95 -2.84 27.36
C GLN A 68 38.22 -1.33 27.34
N HIS A 69 38.07 -0.63 28.46
CA HIS A 69 38.29 0.81 28.58
C HIS A 69 39.78 1.17 28.71
N GLN A 70 40.67 0.27 29.14
CA GLN A 70 42.11 0.49 28.99
C GLN A 70 42.52 0.43 27.51
N GLN A 71 42.04 -0.56 26.75
CA GLN A 71 42.26 -0.61 25.28
C GLN A 71 41.57 0.55 24.56
N HIS A 72 40.33 0.89 24.96
CA HIS A 72 39.57 2.00 24.38
C HIS A 72 40.10 3.37 24.83
N GLN A 73 40.74 3.52 25.99
CA GLN A 73 41.46 4.74 26.36
C GLN A 73 42.73 4.90 25.52
N GLN A 74 43.49 3.84 25.25
CA GLN A 74 44.63 3.94 24.33
C GLN A 74 44.17 4.31 22.91
N HIS A 75 43.06 3.72 22.44
CA HIS A 75 42.49 4.06 21.13
C HIS A 75 41.86 5.47 21.10
N GLN A 76 41.15 5.89 22.16
CA GLN A 76 40.62 7.26 22.29
C GLN A 76 41.72 8.30 22.45
N GLN A 77 42.81 8.03 23.18
CA GLN A 77 43.95 8.94 23.23
C GLN A 77 44.59 9.08 21.84
N HIS A 78 44.67 8.01 21.06
CA HIS A 78 45.16 8.09 19.67
C HIS A 78 44.18 8.86 18.75
N GLN A 79 42.87 8.60 18.83
CA GLN A 79 41.86 9.35 18.06
C GLN A 79 41.76 10.82 18.49
N GLN A 80 41.81 11.12 19.79
CA GLN A 80 41.85 12.48 20.33
C GLN A 80 43.15 13.17 19.94
N HIS A 81 44.30 12.49 19.85
CA HIS A 81 45.53 13.10 19.35
C HIS A 81 45.42 13.45 17.86
N GLN A 82 44.85 12.57 17.02
CA GLN A 82 44.58 12.89 15.61
C GLN A 82 43.54 14.02 15.45
N GLN A 83 42.44 13.98 16.20
CA GLN A 83 41.44 15.05 16.21
C GLN A 83 42.01 16.35 16.77
N HIS A 84 42.92 16.31 17.75
CA HIS A 84 43.57 17.51 18.29
C HIS A 84 44.59 18.10 17.31
N GLN A 85 45.32 17.29 16.53
CA GLN A 85 46.14 17.81 15.42
C GLN A 85 45.27 18.47 14.34
N GLN A 86 44.17 17.83 13.92
CA GLN A 86 43.22 18.44 12.97
C GLN A 86 42.54 19.68 13.55
N HIS A 87 42.21 19.68 14.84
CA HIS A 87 41.58 20.83 15.51
C HIS A 87 42.58 21.96 15.77
N GLN A 88 43.87 21.71 15.98
CA GLN A 88 44.90 22.76 16.01
C GLN A 88 45.05 23.41 14.63
N GLN A 89 45.10 22.62 13.55
CA GLN A 89 45.11 23.18 12.18
C GLN A 89 43.83 23.97 11.88
N HIS A 90 42.66 23.46 12.32
CA HIS A 90 41.40 24.15 12.14
C HIS A 90 41.27 25.41 13.01
N GLN A 91 41.79 25.42 14.25
CA GLN A 91 41.85 26.61 15.09
C GLN A 91 42.80 27.66 14.52
N GLN A 92 43.97 27.29 14.00
CA GLN A 92 44.85 28.24 13.33
C GLN A 92 44.17 28.85 12.09
N HIS A 93 43.43 28.04 11.32
CA HIS A 93 42.65 28.54 10.19
C HIS A 93 41.48 29.45 10.62
N GLN A 94 40.71 29.07 11.65
CA GLN A 94 39.63 29.89 12.20
C GLN A 94 40.15 31.19 12.81
N GLN A 95 41.26 31.17 13.57
CA GLN A 95 41.88 32.39 14.10
C GLN A 95 42.35 33.30 12.97
N HIS A 96 42.89 32.77 11.87
CA HIS A 96 43.26 33.59 10.72
C HIS A 96 42.03 34.21 10.03
N GLN A 97 40.94 33.46 9.83
CA GLN A 97 39.68 34.01 9.27
C GLN A 97 39.04 35.04 10.21
N GLN A 98 38.96 34.76 11.52
CA GLN A 98 38.44 35.68 12.52
C GLN A 98 39.29 36.94 12.63
N HIS A 99 40.62 36.85 12.50
CA HIS A 99 41.48 38.04 12.51
C HIS A 99 41.25 38.93 11.27
N GLN A 100 41.09 38.34 10.08
CA GLN A 100 40.71 39.10 8.88
C GLN A 100 39.33 39.78 9.02
N GLN A 101 38.33 39.04 9.52
CA GLN A 101 37.00 39.62 9.80
C GLN A 101 37.04 40.70 10.89
N HIS A 102 37.86 40.52 11.94
CA HIS A 102 37.97 41.49 13.02
C HIS A 102 38.68 42.77 12.59
N GLN A 103 39.68 42.72 11.71
CA GLN A 103 40.28 43.93 11.11
C GLN A 103 39.25 44.73 10.30
N GLN A 104 38.42 44.06 9.49
CA GLN A 104 37.32 44.73 8.76
C GLN A 104 36.26 45.28 9.73
N HIS A 105 35.92 44.53 10.78
CA HIS A 105 34.90 44.95 11.74
C HIS A 105 35.36 46.11 12.64
N GLN A 106 36.64 46.19 13.03
CA GLN A 106 37.17 47.34 13.77
C GLN A 106 37.10 48.64 12.96
N GLN A 107 37.46 48.60 11.67
CA GLN A 107 37.31 49.77 10.78
C GLN A 107 35.84 50.20 10.65
N HIS A 108 34.91 49.25 10.59
CA HIS A 108 33.48 49.55 10.53
C HIS A 108 32.91 50.10 11.86
N GLN A 109 33.30 49.53 13.00
CA GLN A 109 32.86 50.01 14.32
C GLN A 109 33.34 51.43 14.62
N GLN A 110 34.60 51.78 14.29
CA GLN A 110 35.09 53.15 14.48
C GLN A 110 34.29 54.17 13.67
N HIS A 111 33.85 53.80 12.46
CA HIS A 111 32.99 54.67 11.64
C HIS A 111 31.57 54.82 12.22
N GLN A 112 30.96 53.73 12.69
CA GLN A 112 29.63 53.78 13.31
C GLN A 112 29.62 54.55 14.64
N GLN A 113 30.61 54.34 15.51
CA GLN A 113 30.70 55.05 16.80
C GLN A 113 30.86 56.57 16.61
N HIS A 114 31.60 57.01 15.58
CA HIS A 114 31.74 58.44 15.30
C HIS A 114 30.41 59.09 14.86
N GLN A 115 29.59 58.40 14.07
CA GLN A 115 28.26 58.89 13.68
C GLN A 115 27.28 58.90 14.87
N GLN A 116 27.26 57.85 15.68
CA GLN A 116 26.37 57.77 16.85
C GLN A 116 26.71 58.81 17.93
N HIS A 117 28.00 59.12 18.15
CA HIS A 117 28.39 60.09 19.16
C HIS A 117 27.95 61.52 18.82
N GLN A 118 27.93 61.91 17.54
CA GLN A 118 27.39 63.21 17.11
C GLN A 118 25.88 63.33 17.36
N GLN A 119 25.12 62.24 17.21
CA GLN A 119 23.68 62.25 17.50
C GLN A 119 23.39 62.23 19.00
N HIS A 120 24.14 61.47 19.79
CA HIS A 120 23.84 61.30 21.22
C HIS A 120 24.09 62.57 22.05
N GLN A 121 25.08 63.40 21.69
CA GLN A 121 25.31 64.70 22.34
C GLN A 121 24.12 65.67 22.18
N GLN A 122 23.30 65.53 21.13
CA GLN A 122 22.10 66.36 20.94
C GLN A 122 20.88 65.86 21.74
N HIS A 123 20.89 64.61 22.21
CA HIS A 123 19.72 64.00 22.87
C HIS A 123 19.81 64.03 24.40
N GLN A 124 21.01 63.96 24.99
CA GLN A 124 21.18 63.93 26.45
C GLN A 124 20.76 65.24 27.17
N GLN A 125 20.60 66.36 26.45
CA GLN A 125 20.08 67.60 27.04
C GLN A 125 18.56 67.58 27.31
N HIS A 126 17.83 66.55 26.84
CA HIS A 126 16.36 66.56 26.79
C HIS A 126 15.64 65.62 27.78
N GLN A 127 16.36 64.74 28.50
CA GLN A 127 15.76 63.62 29.25
C GLN A 127 16.08 63.60 30.77
N GLN A 128 16.43 64.74 31.37
CA GLN A 128 16.49 64.89 32.83
C GLN A 128 15.16 65.41 33.42
N ARG A 129 14.04 64.78 33.03
CA ARG A 129 12.70 65.00 33.60
C ARG A 129 11.88 63.72 33.59
N ASP A 130 11.08 63.61 34.65
CA ASP A 130 9.95 62.69 34.88
C ASP A 130 10.32 61.29 35.44
N ASP A 131 9.83 61.02 36.66
CA ASP A 131 10.13 59.87 37.55
C ASP A 131 8.91 58.93 37.76
N ALA A 132 9.16 57.73 38.33
CA ALA A 132 8.20 56.81 39.00
C ALA A 132 7.07 56.16 38.13
N ASP A 133 6.59 54.93 38.38
CA ASP A 133 5.94 54.44 39.63
C ASP A 133 5.83 52.88 39.75
N ASP A 134 5.13 52.42 40.79
CA ASP A 134 4.83 51.10 41.42
C ASP A 134 4.46 49.83 40.58
N GLY A 135 4.34 48.67 41.26
CA GLY A 135 3.25 47.70 40.99
C GLY A 135 3.58 46.19 40.95
N GLY A 136 3.57 45.48 42.09
CA GLY A 136 3.88 44.03 42.18
C GLY A 136 2.71 43.02 42.06
N GLY A 137 3.03 41.72 41.97
CA GLY A 137 2.06 40.60 41.99
C GLY A 137 2.72 39.22 42.14
N GLY A 138 2.07 38.25 42.83
CA GLY A 138 2.71 37.00 43.29
C GLY A 138 2.00 35.68 42.94
N ALA A 139 2.74 34.57 42.97
CA ALA A 139 2.28 33.23 42.57
C ALA A 139 2.35 32.17 43.69
N ARG A 140 1.43 31.20 43.67
CA ARG A 140 1.25 30.16 44.71
C ARG A 140 1.89 28.84 44.27
N ARG A 141 2.81 28.27 45.05
CA ARG A 141 3.43 26.97 44.76
C ARG A 141 2.55 25.81 45.23
N LEU A 142 2.40 24.78 44.38
CA LEU A 142 2.05 23.43 44.81
C LEU A 142 3.26 22.76 45.47
N ARG A 143 3.02 21.79 46.36
CA ARG A 143 4.09 21.01 47.01
C ARG A 143 4.43 19.78 46.17
N HIS A 144 5.73 19.50 46.04
CA HIS A 144 6.20 18.12 45.88
C HIS A 144 6.23 17.47 47.27
N ASP A 145 5.77 16.22 47.37
CA ASP A 145 6.06 15.33 48.50
C ASP A 145 7.21 14.40 48.07
N ASP A 146 8.44 14.79 48.42
CA ASP A 146 9.65 13.99 48.18
C ASP A 146 9.89 13.07 49.39
N GLY A 147 9.08 12.00 49.50
CA GLY A 147 9.17 11.01 50.57
C GLY A 147 9.77 9.68 50.12
N ASP A 148 10.82 9.21 50.82
CA ASP A 148 11.53 7.93 50.60
C ASP A 148 10.71 6.69 51.06
N ASP A 149 9.40 6.68 50.86
CA ASP A 149 8.52 5.55 51.23
C ASP A 149 8.64 4.45 50.14
N PRO A 150 8.99 3.19 50.47
CA PRO A 150 9.26 2.15 49.48
C PRO A 150 7.97 1.71 48.76
N TRP A 151 7.69 2.37 47.64
CA TRP A 151 6.40 2.31 46.93
C TRP A 151 5.97 0.89 46.50
N VAL A 152 6.90 -0.05 46.29
CA VAL A 152 6.57 -1.47 46.06
C VAL A 152 6.32 -2.17 47.39
N THR A 153 5.07 -2.08 47.83
CA THR A 153 4.53 -2.85 48.95
C THR A 153 3.64 -3.98 48.44
N ALA A 154 3.38 -4.97 49.30
CA ALA A 154 2.38 -6.02 49.05
C ALA A 154 0.94 -5.49 48.83
N ASP A 155 0.64 -4.22 49.16
CA ASP A 155 -0.64 -3.61 48.84
C ASP A 155 -0.70 -2.94 47.44
N ARG A 156 0.44 -2.76 46.76
CA ARG A 156 0.55 -2.21 45.40
C ARG A 156 0.82 -3.23 44.32
N VAL A 157 1.67 -4.22 44.59
CA VAL A 157 2.04 -5.26 43.63
C VAL A 157 1.70 -6.64 44.19
N CYS A 158 1.04 -7.46 43.38
CA CYS A 158 0.75 -8.85 43.67
C CYS A 158 1.08 -9.73 42.46
N VAL A 159 1.26 -11.03 42.68
CA VAL A 159 1.69 -11.99 41.66
C VAL A 159 0.74 -13.18 41.63
N ARG A 160 0.46 -13.70 40.43
CA ARG A 160 -0.24 -14.96 40.19
C ARG A 160 0.62 -15.89 39.37
N LEU A 161 1.07 -16.99 39.99
CA LEU A 161 1.78 -18.07 39.32
C LEU A 161 0.75 -19.12 38.87
N GLY A 162 0.71 -19.43 37.57
CA GLY A 162 -0.07 -20.52 37.02
C GLY A 162 0.84 -21.68 36.63
N ILE A 163 0.65 -22.87 37.19
CA ILE A 163 1.58 -24.00 37.05
C ILE A 163 0.84 -25.21 36.47
N ASP A 164 1.41 -25.84 35.44
CA ASP A 164 0.93 -27.08 34.82
C ASP A 164 1.08 -28.26 35.81
N GLU A 165 0.06 -29.13 35.95
CA GLU A 165 0.14 -30.29 36.84
C GLU A 165 1.04 -31.42 36.29
N ASP A 166 1.18 -31.57 34.97
CA ASP A 166 2.10 -32.55 34.36
C ASP A 166 3.57 -32.29 34.79
N ASP A 167 3.84 -31.14 35.42
CA ASP A 167 5.12 -30.52 35.70
C ASP A 167 5.70 -30.86 37.09
N ALA A 168 6.04 -32.13 37.29
CA ALA A 168 6.61 -32.62 38.55
C ALA A 168 7.83 -31.80 39.08
N PRO A 169 8.78 -31.32 38.24
CA PRO A 169 9.89 -30.47 38.70
C PRO A 169 9.44 -29.11 39.27
N LEU A 170 8.47 -28.44 38.64
CA LEU A 170 7.90 -27.20 39.18
C LEU A 170 7.18 -27.44 40.51
N ARG A 171 6.50 -28.59 40.66
CA ARG A 171 5.85 -28.96 41.94
C ARG A 171 6.87 -29.13 43.07
N SER A 172 8.05 -29.69 42.82
CA SER A 172 9.11 -29.80 43.85
C SER A 172 9.72 -28.46 44.27
N CYS A 173 9.86 -27.49 43.35
CA CYS A 173 10.45 -26.18 43.64
C CYS A 173 9.40 -25.06 43.88
N LEU A 174 8.14 -25.42 44.16
CA LEU A 174 7.06 -24.44 44.37
C LEU A 174 7.39 -23.41 45.47
N ALA A 175 8.03 -23.85 46.55
CA ALA A 175 8.47 -22.96 47.63
C ALA A 175 9.51 -21.92 47.14
N GLU A 176 10.40 -22.31 46.22
CA GLU A 176 11.40 -21.41 45.64
C GLU A 176 10.79 -20.43 44.63
N LEU A 177 9.80 -20.89 43.85
CA LEU A 177 9.03 -20.03 42.93
C LEU A 177 8.24 -18.96 43.68
N VAL A 178 7.67 -19.29 44.85
CA VAL A 178 7.01 -18.30 45.73
C VAL A 178 8.05 -17.39 46.40
N ALA A 179 9.16 -17.95 46.90
CA ALA A 179 10.24 -17.16 47.53
C ALA A 179 10.95 -16.21 46.54
N ALA A 180 10.92 -16.48 45.23
CA ALA A 180 11.39 -15.53 44.21
C ALA A 180 10.61 -14.20 44.22
N PHE A 181 9.42 -14.15 44.81
CA PHE A 181 8.60 -12.96 45.01
C PHE A 181 8.35 -12.67 46.51
N GLU A 182 9.37 -12.88 47.35
CA GLU A 182 9.33 -12.47 48.76
C GLU A 182 8.91 -10.99 48.93
N SER A 183 8.30 -10.72 50.10
CA SER A 183 7.63 -9.47 50.51
C SER A 183 6.39 -9.05 49.71
N LEU A 184 5.91 -9.84 48.73
CA LEU A 184 4.69 -9.58 47.96
C LEU A 184 3.53 -10.53 48.28
N ASN A 185 2.33 -10.14 47.87
CA ASN A 185 1.17 -11.02 47.85
C ASN A 185 1.25 -11.97 46.63
N VAL A 186 1.68 -13.21 46.85
CA VAL A 186 1.80 -14.25 45.82
C VAL A 186 0.66 -15.25 45.93
N GLY A 187 -0.09 -15.42 44.84
CA GLY A 187 -1.09 -16.47 44.66
C GLY A 187 -0.61 -17.54 43.68
N VAL A 188 -0.96 -18.79 43.93
CA VAL A 188 -0.58 -19.93 43.08
C VAL A 188 -1.84 -20.66 42.63
N ARG A 189 -1.96 -20.90 41.32
CA ARG A 189 -2.93 -21.83 40.73
C ARG A 189 -2.18 -22.98 40.09
N VAL A 190 -2.42 -24.19 40.58
CA VAL A 190 -2.09 -25.41 39.82
C VAL A 190 -3.26 -25.72 38.88
N PHE A 191 -2.96 -25.99 37.61
CA PHE A 191 -3.91 -26.38 36.59
C PHE A 191 -3.78 -27.88 36.36
N SER A 192 -4.82 -28.63 36.72
CA SER A 192 -4.77 -30.09 36.66
C SER A 192 -4.56 -30.60 35.24
N ASP A 193 -3.96 -31.79 35.12
CA ASP A 193 -3.83 -32.48 33.85
C ASP A 193 -5.19 -32.58 33.12
N ALA A 194 -6.27 -32.79 33.90
CA ALA A 194 -7.63 -32.97 33.40
C ALA A 194 -8.20 -31.66 32.83
N GLU A 195 -7.98 -30.53 33.52
CA GLU A 195 -8.29 -29.21 32.99
C GLU A 195 -7.52 -28.94 31.69
N LEU A 196 -6.21 -29.24 31.65
CA LEU A 196 -5.36 -28.95 30.49
C LEU A 196 -5.64 -29.88 29.29
N ARG A 197 -5.89 -31.18 29.53
CA ARG A 197 -6.31 -32.15 28.50
C ARG A 197 -7.73 -31.88 27.98
N SER A 198 -8.56 -31.11 28.70
CA SER A 198 -9.87 -30.64 28.21
C SER A 198 -9.79 -29.41 27.28
N ARG A 199 -8.60 -28.85 27.04
CA ARG A 199 -8.37 -27.68 26.17
C ARG A 199 -7.56 -28.02 24.92
N PRO A 200 -7.64 -27.21 23.84
CA PRO A 200 -6.71 -27.32 22.72
C PRO A 200 -5.24 -27.12 23.13
N ARG A 201 -4.30 -27.67 22.35
CA ARG A 201 -2.86 -27.73 22.70
C ARG A 201 -2.22 -26.34 22.89
N GLY A 202 -1.81 -26.07 24.12
CA GLY A 202 -1.14 -24.83 24.56
C GLY A 202 -2.13 -23.78 25.04
N PRO A 203 -2.85 -23.99 26.17
CA PRO A 203 -4.00 -23.18 26.59
C PRO A 203 -3.61 -21.86 27.29
N LEU A 204 -2.56 -21.18 26.81
CA LEU A 204 -1.94 -20.02 27.47
C LEU A 204 -2.94 -18.89 27.75
N CYS A 205 -3.77 -18.55 26.76
CA CYS A 205 -4.79 -17.50 26.90
C CYS A 205 -5.86 -17.86 27.94
N TRP A 206 -6.18 -19.15 28.09
CA TRP A 206 -7.10 -19.63 29.12
C TRP A 206 -6.48 -19.63 30.53
N MET A 207 -5.17 -19.91 30.64
CA MET A 207 -4.45 -19.78 31.91
C MET A 207 -4.47 -18.32 32.39
N TRP A 208 -4.12 -17.34 31.53
CA TRP A 208 -4.24 -15.91 31.86
C TRP A 208 -5.66 -15.51 32.26
N ASP A 209 -6.70 -16.03 31.60
CA ASP A 209 -8.11 -15.78 31.94
C ASP A 209 -8.50 -16.26 33.35
N VAL A 210 -8.02 -17.42 33.78
CA VAL A 210 -8.21 -17.89 35.17
C VAL A 210 -7.40 -17.06 36.16
N LEU A 211 -6.10 -16.83 35.89
CA LEU A 211 -5.23 -16.05 36.79
C LEU A 211 -5.73 -14.61 36.98
N ALA A 212 -6.31 -13.99 35.95
CA ALA A 212 -6.86 -12.63 36.03
C ALA A 212 -8.09 -12.55 36.94
N ARG A 213 -9.03 -13.50 36.84
CA ARG A 213 -10.17 -13.59 37.76
C ARG A 213 -9.71 -13.80 39.20
N GLU A 214 -8.81 -14.75 39.44
CA GLU A 214 -8.28 -15.00 40.79
C GLU A 214 -7.51 -13.80 41.37
N ALA A 215 -6.79 -13.03 40.55
CA ALA A 215 -6.12 -11.80 40.98
C ALA A 215 -7.11 -10.70 41.40
N VAL A 216 -8.16 -10.47 40.62
CA VAL A 216 -9.18 -9.45 40.92
C VAL A 216 -10.04 -9.86 42.12
N GLU A 217 -10.48 -11.13 42.17
CA GLU A 217 -11.39 -11.64 43.20
C GLU A 217 -10.70 -11.92 44.54
N GLN A 218 -9.52 -12.55 44.53
CA GLN A 218 -8.86 -13.03 45.76
C GLN A 218 -7.74 -12.10 46.26
N GLN A 219 -7.12 -11.33 45.35
CA GLN A 219 -6.03 -10.40 45.70
C GLN A 219 -6.41 -8.93 45.51
N ALA A 220 -7.68 -8.62 45.20
CA ALA A 220 -8.21 -7.26 45.02
C ALA A 220 -7.37 -6.40 44.06
N ALA A 221 -6.86 -7.00 42.98
CA ALA A 221 -6.15 -6.29 41.93
C ALA A 221 -7.11 -5.34 41.18
N SER A 222 -6.70 -4.08 40.98
CA SER A 222 -7.44 -3.13 40.14
C SER A 222 -6.96 -3.13 38.69
N HIS A 223 -5.73 -3.58 38.45
CA HIS A 223 -5.13 -3.79 37.14
C HIS A 223 -4.39 -5.14 37.11
N PHE A 224 -4.22 -5.73 35.92
CA PHE A 224 -3.42 -6.95 35.75
C PHE A 224 -2.66 -6.93 34.42
N VAL A 225 -1.42 -7.43 34.41
CA VAL A 225 -0.59 -7.52 33.20
C VAL A 225 -0.38 -8.97 32.78
N LEU A 226 -0.46 -9.22 31.46
CA LEU A 226 -0.15 -10.51 30.86
C LEU A 226 1.35 -10.57 30.53
N LEU A 227 2.13 -11.35 31.27
CA LEU A 227 3.56 -11.59 31.00
C LEU A 227 3.84 -13.08 30.77
N GLY A 228 4.99 -13.36 30.15
CA GLY A 228 5.57 -14.71 30.06
C GLY A 228 6.51 -15.01 31.23
N ASP A 229 7.02 -16.24 31.28
CA ASP A 229 8.07 -16.68 32.23
C ASP A 229 9.49 -16.27 31.79
N ASP A 230 9.62 -15.63 30.62
CA ASP A 230 10.84 -15.36 29.87
C ASP A 230 11.06 -13.88 29.50
N VAL A 231 10.48 -12.96 30.29
CA VAL A 231 10.58 -11.50 30.06
C VAL A 231 11.46 -10.76 31.08
N GLU A 232 12.29 -9.84 30.58
CA GLU A 232 12.93 -8.78 31.35
C GLU A 232 12.13 -7.47 31.25
N MET A 233 12.15 -6.67 32.32
CA MET A 233 11.43 -5.40 32.40
C MET A 233 12.39 -4.27 32.82
N GLU A 234 12.38 -3.16 32.08
CA GLU A 234 13.16 -1.95 32.38
C GLU A 234 12.28 -0.69 32.30
N PRO A 235 12.57 0.38 33.08
CA PRO A 235 13.52 0.44 34.19
C PRO A 235 12.97 -0.24 35.44
N ALA A 236 13.81 -0.39 36.47
CA ALA A 236 13.34 -0.77 37.80
C ALA A 236 12.37 0.29 38.35
N GLY A 237 11.24 -0.14 38.95
CA GLY A 237 10.13 0.74 39.29
C GLY A 237 8.98 0.77 38.27
N TRP A 238 9.02 -0.03 37.20
CA TRP A 238 7.98 -0.03 36.16
C TRP A 238 6.52 -0.19 36.63
N PRO A 239 6.18 -0.93 37.72
CA PRO A 239 4.79 -1.04 38.16
C PRO A 239 4.21 0.30 38.64
N GLU A 240 5.08 1.22 39.11
CA GLU A 240 4.70 2.60 39.44
C GLU A 240 4.39 3.40 38.18
N THR A 241 5.22 3.29 37.15
CA THR A 241 5.00 3.95 35.85
C THR A 241 3.67 3.49 35.23
N VAL A 242 3.35 2.20 35.32
CA VAL A 242 2.06 1.63 34.89
C VAL A 242 0.89 2.15 35.72
N LEU A 243 0.93 2.08 37.05
CA LEU A 243 -0.18 2.55 37.89
C LEU A 243 -0.39 4.07 37.81
N ARG A 244 0.68 4.86 37.61
CA ARG A 244 0.56 6.29 37.29
C ARG A 244 -0.07 6.50 35.92
N ALA A 245 0.36 5.80 34.87
CA ALA A 245 -0.19 5.98 33.52
C ALA A 245 -1.71 5.74 33.40
N PHE A 246 -2.29 4.90 34.27
CA PHE A 246 -3.74 4.81 34.44
C PHE A 246 -4.31 5.99 35.25
N ALA A 247 -3.77 6.29 36.42
CA ALA A 247 -4.28 7.36 37.28
C ALA A 247 -4.18 8.77 36.65
N ASP A 248 -3.11 9.06 35.92
CA ASP A 248 -2.93 10.30 35.16
C ASP A 248 -4.03 10.44 34.09
N ALA A 249 -4.36 9.35 33.39
CA ALA A 249 -5.36 9.34 32.31
C ALA A 249 -6.82 9.35 32.79
N ASP A 250 -7.08 8.84 34.00
CA ASP A 250 -8.39 8.96 34.65
C ASP A 250 -8.55 10.37 35.29
N ALA A 251 -7.48 10.96 35.84
CA ALA A 251 -7.50 12.34 36.35
C ALA A 251 -7.69 13.40 35.25
N ASP A 252 -7.11 13.19 34.06
CA ASP A 252 -7.38 14.01 32.87
C ASP A 252 -8.88 14.00 32.50
N ALA A 253 -9.64 12.95 32.85
CA ALA A 253 -11.07 12.85 32.58
C ALA A 253 -11.95 13.55 33.63
N ASP A 254 -11.64 13.39 34.92
CA ASP A 254 -12.41 14.02 36.01
C ASP A 254 -12.37 15.57 35.96
N ILE A 255 -11.30 16.16 35.44
CA ILE A 255 -11.12 17.62 35.34
C ILE A 255 -12.09 18.26 34.34
N ASP A 256 -12.36 17.62 33.20
CA ASP A 256 -13.17 18.21 32.12
C ASP A 256 -14.68 18.16 32.41
N ASP A 257 -15.14 17.24 33.27
CA ASP A 257 -16.52 17.18 33.76
C ASP A 257 -16.79 18.25 34.84
N ALA A 258 -15.81 18.55 35.72
CA ALA A 258 -15.94 19.56 36.78
C ALA A 258 -16.02 21.01 36.26
N ASP A 259 -15.41 21.28 35.10
CA ASP A 259 -15.42 22.60 34.44
C ASP A 259 -16.81 22.95 33.83
N THR A 260 -17.79 22.03 33.91
CA THR A 260 -19.13 22.19 33.30
C THR A 260 -20.18 22.86 34.21
N ASP A 261 -20.02 22.80 35.53
CA ASP A 261 -21.04 23.24 36.51
C ASP A 261 -20.83 24.69 37.03
N ALA A 262 -19.77 25.38 36.61
CA ALA A 262 -19.36 26.66 37.18
C ALA A 262 -19.92 27.92 36.48
N ASP A 263 -20.40 27.79 35.23
CA ASP A 263 -20.50 28.91 34.28
C ASP A 263 -21.96 29.24 33.90
N ASP A 264 -22.81 29.52 34.90
CA ASP A 264 -24.19 30.01 34.68
C ASP A 264 -24.66 30.96 35.81
N ILE A 265 -24.32 32.26 35.72
CA ILE A 265 -25.02 33.44 36.28
C ILE A 265 -24.28 34.72 35.80
N ALA A 266 -24.82 35.42 34.78
CA ALA A 266 -24.71 36.89 34.56
C ALA A 266 -25.30 37.28 33.18
N PRO A 267 -26.20 38.29 33.08
CA PRO A 267 -26.79 38.69 31.81
C PRO A 267 -26.14 39.93 31.14
N HIS A 268 -26.19 39.93 29.80
CA HIS A 268 -26.07 41.08 28.87
C HIS A 268 -24.78 41.93 28.82
N ALA A 269 -24.03 41.76 27.72
CA ALA A 269 -23.43 42.87 26.96
C ALA A 269 -23.34 42.51 25.46
N GLN A 270 -23.63 43.47 24.56
CA GLN A 270 -23.37 43.34 23.12
C GLN A 270 -22.06 44.06 22.74
N PRO A 271 -21.13 43.43 22.01
CA PRO A 271 -20.05 44.13 21.32
C PRO A 271 -20.38 44.42 19.85
N ARG A 272 -19.85 45.54 19.33
CA ARG A 272 -19.97 45.98 17.93
C ARG A 272 -19.03 45.20 17.00
N ALA A 273 -19.37 45.15 15.72
CA ALA A 273 -18.47 44.66 14.68
C ALA A 273 -17.30 45.64 14.42
N VAL A 274 -16.09 45.10 14.30
CA VAL A 274 -14.93 45.72 13.65
C VAL A 274 -14.28 44.65 12.78
N GLY A 275 -13.93 44.98 11.54
CA GLY A 275 -13.34 44.02 10.59
C GLY A 275 -11.82 44.19 10.44
N ALA A 276 -11.14 43.08 10.14
CA ALA A 276 -9.78 43.05 9.61
C ALA A 276 -9.69 41.91 8.57
N ALA A 277 -8.81 42.07 7.57
CA ALA A 277 -8.79 41.21 6.39
C ALA A 277 -7.56 40.27 6.35
N ALA A 278 -7.74 39.10 5.73
CA ALA A 278 -6.65 38.29 5.21
C ALA A 278 -7.11 37.64 3.89
N ALA A 279 -6.39 37.87 2.80
CA ALA A 279 -6.73 37.37 1.48
C ALA A 279 -5.50 36.78 0.77
N VAL A 280 -5.61 35.54 0.27
CA VAL A 280 -4.70 34.96 -0.72
C VAL A 280 -5.49 34.15 -1.75
N THR A 281 -5.67 34.76 -2.92
CA THR A 281 -5.89 34.18 -4.27
C THR A 281 -6.76 32.93 -4.48
N ALA A 282 -7.80 33.09 -5.30
CA ALA A 282 -8.30 32.03 -6.18
C ALA A 282 -8.64 32.60 -7.58
N ALA A 283 -8.44 31.77 -8.62
CA ALA A 283 -8.95 31.87 -10.00
C ALA A 283 -8.90 33.22 -10.77
N ALA A 284 -8.08 33.28 -11.82
CA ALA A 284 -8.20 34.27 -12.90
C ALA A 284 -9.10 33.75 -14.03
N ALA A 285 -10.12 34.52 -14.43
CA ALA A 285 -11.01 34.17 -15.56
C ALA A 285 -11.75 35.38 -16.17
N ALA A 286 -11.03 36.33 -16.79
CA ALA A 286 -11.67 37.41 -17.55
C ALA A 286 -10.77 38.03 -18.63
N ASN A 287 -10.94 37.62 -19.91
CA ASN A 287 -10.94 38.54 -21.07
C ASN A 287 -11.18 37.80 -22.41
N SER A 288 -12.29 38.13 -23.09
CA SER A 288 -12.33 38.25 -24.55
C SER A 288 -13.55 39.09 -24.98
N THR A 289 -13.34 39.97 -25.95
CA THR A 289 -14.30 41.01 -26.41
C THR A 289 -15.45 40.48 -27.26
N ARG A 290 -16.53 41.27 -27.36
CA ARG A 290 -17.61 41.12 -28.37
C ARG A 290 -17.07 41.33 -29.80
N PRO A 291 -17.86 40.98 -30.84
CA PRO A 291 -18.68 42.03 -31.46
C PRO A 291 -20.13 41.64 -31.86
N ASN A 292 -20.97 42.67 -32.03
CA ASN A 292 -22.23 42.88 -32.79
C ASN A 292 -22.88 41.66 -33.52
N ALA A 293 -24.22 41.48 -33.63
CA ALA A 293 -25.24 42.49 -33.96
C ALA A 293 -26.71 41.97 -33.89
N ALA A 294 -27.64 42.87 -33.52
CA ALA A 294 -29.08 42.97 -33.91
C ALA A 294 -30.10 41.82 -33.64
N PRO A 295 -31.42 42.12 -33.55
CA PRO A 295 -32.44 41.17 -33.06
C PRO A 295 -33.63 40.89 -34.02
N VAL A 296 -34.40 39.82 -33.73
CA VAL A 296 -35.81 39.66 -34.12
C VAL A 296 -36.57 39.02 -32.96
N ALA A 297 -37.82 39.42 -32.73
CA ALA A 297 -38.72 38.83 -31.73
C ALA A 297 -39.94 38.19 -32.43
N ALA A 298 -40.54 37.17 -31.81
CA ALA A 298 -41.80 36.59 -32.24
C ALA A 298 -42.60 36.05 -31.05
N HIS A 299 -43.89 36.38 -31.00
CA HIS A 299 -44.88 35.64 -30.20
C HIS A 299 -45.18 34.29 -30.88
N ALA A 300 -45.66 33.32 -30.09
CA ALA A 300 -46.49 32.23 -30.58
C ALA A 300 -47.69 32.07 -29.63
N GLN A 301 -48.89 31.88 -30.19
CA GLN A 301 -50.12 31.62 -29.45
C GLN A 301 -50.61 30.20 -29.74
N ASP A 302 -51.19 29.58 -28.71
CA ASP A 302 -52.42 28.75 -28.74
C ASP A 302 -52.92 28.21 -30.10
N SER A 303 -53.01 26.88 -30.24
CA SER A 303 -53.96 26.18 -31.16
C SER A 303 -54.16 24.70 -30.78
N ARG A 304 -55.41 24.25 -30.91
CA ARG A 304 -56.03 22.96 -30.51
C ARG A 304 -55.78 21.79 -31.50
N GLY A 305 -56.37 20.62 -31.19
CA GLY A 305 -56.37 19.38 -31.97
C GLY A 305 -55.92 18.19 -31.09
N ASP A 306 -56.74 17.46 -30.33
CA ASP A 306 -58.08 16.84 -30.52
C ASP A 306 -57.99 15.36 -30.96
N ASP A 307 -58.89 14.52 -30.41
CA ASP A 307 -59.24 13.11 -30.74
C ASP A 307 -58.16 12.00 -30.49
N ASP A 308 -58.45 10.78 -30.00
CA ASP A 308 -59.70 10.14 -29.53
C ASP A 308 -59.41 8.91 -28.60
N ASP A 309 -60.39 8.50 -27.77
CA ASP A 309 -60.68 7.16 -27.17
C ASP A 309 -59.57 6.25 -26.55
N ALA A 310 -59.80 5.29 -25.61
CA ALA A 310 -60.83 4.90 -24.63
C ALA A 310 -60.27 3.65 -23.87
N ASP A 311 -60.69 3.12 -22.71
CA ASP A 311 -61.64 3.41 -21.61
C ASP A 311 -61.11 2.65 -20.34
N GLY A 312 -61.69 2.87 -19.14
CA GLY A 312 -61.52 1.95 -17.99
C GLY A 312 -61.73 2.54 -16.59
N GLU A 313 -62.99 2.65 -16.14
CA GLU A 313 -63.34 3.10 -14.77
C GLU A 313 -62.83 2.15 -13.64
N GLY A 314 -62.60 2.59 -12.40
CA GLY A 314 -62.67 3.96 -11.84
C GLY A 314 -62.90 3.98 -10.31
N ARG A 315 -63.32 5.14 -9.78
CA ARG A 315 -63.70 5.46 -8.37
C ARG A 315 -62.51 5.53 -7.37
N GLY A 316 -62.36 6.58 -6.55
CA GLY A 316 -63.17 7.81 -6.40
C GLY A 316 -62.46 8.92 -5.58
N ALA A 317 -63.15 10.07 -5.46
CA ALA A 317 -62.65 11.35 -4.92
C ALA A 317 -62.35 11.34 -3.39
N ALA A 318 -61.73 12.36 -2.76
CA ALA A 318 -61.58 13.76 -3.19
C ALA A 318 -60.36 14.52 -2.62
N ASP A 319 -60.00 15.62 -3.28
CA ASP A 319 -59.22 16.77 -2.76
C ASP A 319 -60.15 18.01 -2.76
N PRO A 320 -59.96 18.98 -1.84
CA PRO A 320 -59.71 20.33 -2.34
C PRO A 320 -58.68 21.14 -1.54
N ARG A 321 -57.51 21.34 -2.15
CA ARG A 321 -56.73 22.59 -2.26
C ARG A 321 -56.72 23.56 -1.05
N THR A 322 -55.53 23.80 -0.49
CA THR A 322 -55.04 25.19 -0.34
C THR A 322 -53.52 25.29 -0.41
N SER A 323 -53.05 26.47 -0.80
CA SER A 323 -51.65 26.88 -0.92
C SER A 323 -50.82 26.76 0.37
N GLY A 324 -49.57 26.33 0.25
CA GLY A 324 -48.55 26.48 1.31
C GLY A 324 -47.13 26.34 0.76
N ALA A 325 -46.31 27.39 0.89
CA ALA A 325 -44.91 27.34 0.48
C ALA A 325 -44.06 26.60 1.54
N VAL A 326 -43.10 25.78 1.09
CA VAL A 326 -42.16 25.09 2.00
C VAL A 326 -41.22 26.14 2.64
N PRO A 327 -41.14 26.28 3.98
CA PRO A 327 -40.40 27.36 4.62
C PRO A 327 -38.89 27.30 4.41
N GLN A 328 -38.32 28.41 3.94
CA GLN A 328 -36.89 28.64 3.78
C GLN A 328 -36.25 29.04 5.12
N ALA A 329 -35.89 28.06 5.96
CA ALA A 329 -35.34 28.33 7.30
C ALA A 329 -34.23 27.34 7.72
N PHE A 330 -32.97 27.64 7.37
CA PHE A 330 -31.79 26.98 7.96
C PHE A 330 -30.59 27.92 8.12
N LEU A 331 -30.84 29.11 8.67
CA LEU A 331 -29.83 30.15 8.95
C LEU A 331 -29.95 30.74 10.37
N ASP A 332 -30.01 29.90 11.40
CA ASP A 332 -29.28 30.19 12.64
C ASP A 332 -28.90 28.88 13.36
N ARG A 333 -27.61 28.54 13.33
CA ARG A 333 -26.98 27.61 14.27
C ARG A 333 -25.67 28.22 14.73
N ARG A 334 -25.72 28.93 15.86
CA ARG A 334 -24.54 29.37 16.60
C ARG A 334 -23.61 28.18 16.84
N ASN A 335 -22.33 28.39 16.60
CA ASN A 335 -21.36 27.30 16.43
C ASN A 335 -21.09 26.52 17.74
N PRO A 336 -21.38 25.19 17.82
CA PRO A 336 -21.05 24.36 18.98
C PRO A 336 -19.60 23.86 19.02
N ASP A 337 -18.83 23.99 17.93
CA ASP A 337 -17.58 23.26 17.67
C ASP A 337 -16.44 23.49 18.66
N CYS A 338 -16.56 24.48 19.57
CA CYS A 338 -15.59 24.66 20.64
C CYS A 338 -15.84 23.67 21.81
N ARG A 339 -17.10 23.37 22.13
CA ARG A 339 -17.46 22.45 23.24
C ARG A 339 -17.34 20.97 22.84
N THR A 340 -17.58 20.63 21.57
CA THR A 340 -17.40 19.24 21.09
C THR A 340 -15.94 18.81 20.99
N ARG A 341 -14.99 19.74 20.78
CA ARG A 341 -13.55 19.44 20.66
C ARG A 341 -12.84 19.13 21.98
N ARG A 342 -13.31 19.61 23.13
CA ARG A 342 -12.77 19.19 24.45
C ARG A 342 -13.03 17.70 24.71
N ARG A 343 -14.29 17.28 24.55
CA ARG A 343 -14.80 15.91 24.79
C ARG A 343 -14.07 14.76 24.06
N GLN A 344 -13.20 15.05 23.10
CA GLN A 344 -12.44 14.02 22.36
C GLN A 344 -11.16 13.57 23.09
N ARG A 345 -10.72 14.24 24.17
CA ARG A 345 -9.41 13.96 24.80
C ARG A 345 -9.41 12.95 25.93
N CYS A 346 -10.44 12.89 26.77
CA CYS A 346 -10.33 12.23 28.07
C CYS A 346 -11.33 11.07 28.21
N ARG A 347 -11.03 9.93 27.58
CA ARG A 347 -11.70 8.64 27.82
C ARG A 347 -10.87 7.86 28.86
N PRO A 348 -11.42 7.51 30.05
CA PRO A 348 -10.71 6.72 31.07
C PRO A 348 -9.96 5.50 30.52
N LEU A 349 -8.72 5.30 30.95
CA LEU A 349 -7.83 4.29 30.39
C LEU A 349 -8.28 2.89 30.83
N ARG A 350 -8.28 1.92 29.90
CA ARG A 350 -8.70 0.54 30.19
C ARG A 350 -7.72 -0.53 29.68
N CYS A 351 -6.84 -0.19 28.73
CA CYS A 351 -5.69 -1.00 28.35
C CYS A 351 -4.44 -0.12 28.14
N LEU A 352 -3.35 -0.50 28.77
CA LEU A 352 -2.01 0.03 28.51
C LEU A 352 -1.17 -1.10 27.92
N THR A 353 -0.56 -0.89 26.75
CA THR A 353 0.47 -1.81 26.22
C THR A 353 1.85 -1.30 26.59
N LEU A 354 2.81 -2.20 26.71
CA LEU A 354 4.20 -1.90 27.07
C LEU A 354 5.10 -2.00 25.83
N MET A 355 6.27 -1.36 25.84
CA MET A 355 7.11 -1.29 24.64
C MET A 355 8.03 -2.51 24.53
N ASP A 356 7.66 -3.46 23.67
CA ASP A 356 8.56 -4.55 23.29
C ASP A 356 9.76 -4.00 22.50
N SER A 357 10.96 -4.27 23.01
CA SER A 357 12.24 -3.92 22.38
C SER A 357 12.46 -4.63 21.03
N ALA A 358 11.85 -5.80 20.81
CA ALA A 358 11.90 -6.53 19.54
C ALA A 358 10.97 -5.94 18.47
N ASP A 359 9.86 -5.31 18.87
CA ASP A 359 8.92 -4.64 17.96
C ASP A 359 8.33 -3.33 18.54
N PRO A 360 9.10 -2.22 18.59
CA PRO A 360 8.62 -0.94 19.13
C PRO A 360 7.43 -0.31 18.36
N GLY A 361 7.05 -0.87 17.21
CA GLY A 361 5.80 -0.51 16.53
C GLY A 361 4.59 -1.30 17.01
N TYR A 362 4.84 -2.54 17.47
CA TYR A 362 3.88 -3.60 17.82
C TYR A 362 3.27 -3.46 19.24
N PRO A 363 2.00 -3.12 19.49
CA PRO A 363 1.47 -3.13 20.87
C PRO A 363 1.37 -4.56 21.40
N SER A 364 2.03 -4.82 22.53
CA SER A 364 2.09 -6.13 23.20
C SER A 364 2.12 -5.94 24.74
N PHE A 365 2.12 -7.06 25.48
CA PHE A 365 2.14 -7.12 26.94
C PHE A 365 1.06 -6.23 27.60
N PRO A 366 -0.24 -6.48 27.31
CA PRO A 366 -1.32 -5.63 27.77
C PRO A 366 -1.48 -5.68 29.29
N VAL A 367 -1.50 -4.50 29.90
CA VAL A 367 -2.04 -4.24 31.23
C VAL A 367 -3.50 -3.84 31.07
N LEU A 368 -4.41 -4.56 31.72
CA LEU A 368 -5.85 -4.33 31.69
C LEU A 368 -6.36 -3.83 33.03
N ALA A 369 -7.34 -2.92 33.01
CA ALA A 369 -8.11 -2.55 34.18
C ALA A 369 -9.16 -3.62 34.53
N ALA A 370 -9.43 -3.83 35.82
CA ALA A 370 -10.33 -4.89 36.32
C ALA A 370 -11.78 -4.79 35.79
N GLU A 371 -12.20 -3.62 35.33
CA GLU A 371 -13.46 -3.37 34.61
C GLU A 371 -13.59 -4.26 33.36
N HIS A 372 -12.48 -4.69 32.74
CA HIS A 372 -12.48 -5.64 31.62
C HIS A 372 -13.28 -6.90 31.96
N LEU A 373 -12.97 -7.55 33.08
CA LEU A 373 -13.65 -8.78 33.50
C LEU A 373 -15.12 -8.54 33.85
N ARG A 374 -15.47 -7.34 34.34
CA ARG A 374 -16.87 -6.98 34.64
C ARG A 374 -17.72 -6.79 33.38
N VAL A 375 -17.12 -6.34 32.27
CA VAL A 375 -17.82 -6.08 31.00
C VAL A 375 -17.83 -7.31 30.08
N PHE A 376 -16.75 -8.09 30.06
CA PHE A 376 -16.60 -9.21 29.13
C PHE A 376 -16.79 -10.60 29.77
N GLY A 377 -16.66 -10.73 31.10
CA GLY A 377 -16.74 -11.99 31.86
C GLY A 377 -15.47 -12.86 31.82
N SER A 378 -14.55 -12.55 30.91
CA SER A 378 -13.30 -13.25 30.65
C SER A 378 -12.28 -12.25 30.06
N VAL A 379 -10.99 -12.60 30.05
CA VAL A 379 -9.93 -11.83 29.37
C VAL A 379 -10.00 -12.00 27.84
N PHE A 380 -10.49 -13.16 27.39
CA PHE A 380 -10.55 -13.54 25.99
C PHE A 380 -11.86 -14.27 25.65
N PRO A 381 -12.40 -14.13 24.42
CA PRO A 381 -13.49 -14.95 23.93
C PRO A 381 -13.23 -16.45 24.12
N GLU A 382 -14.14 -17.14 24.81
CA GLU A 382 -14.03 -18.58 25.07
C GLU A 382 -13.91 -19.38 23.77
N GLY A 383 -13.01 -20.37 23.76
CA GLY A 383 -12.80 -21.28 22.63
C GLY A 383 -12.12 -20.69 21.40
N LEU A 384 -12.01 -19.36 21.28
CA LEU A 384 -11.39 -18.69 20.13
C LEU A 384 -9.85 -18.74 20.19
N PHE A 385 -9.29 -18.53 21.38
CA PHE A 385 -7.84 -18.45 21.60
C PHE A 385 -7.27 -19.74 22.19
N VAL A 386 -6.07 -20.09 21.72
CA VAL A 386 -5.29 -21.23 22.22
C VAL A 386 -4.00 -20.68 22.84
N ASN A 387 -2.96 -20.49 22.02
CA ASN A 387 -1.60 -20.19 22.48
C ASN A 387 -1.08 -18.78 22.12
N GLN A 388 -1.63 -18.11 21.10
CA GLN A 388 -1.15 -16.82 20.59
C GLN A 388 -2.32 -15.96 20.06
N MET A 389 -2.01 -14.73 19.62
CA MET A 389 -2.93 -13.69 19.14
C MET A 389 -3.79 -12.97 20.19
N GLY A 390 -3.64 -13.28 21.49
CA GLY A 390 -4.31 -12.56 22.58
C GLY A 390 -3.97 -11.06 22.63
N ASP A 391 -2.69 -10.72 22.70
CA ASP A 391 -2.19 -9.34 22.69
C ASP A 391 -2.69 -8.53 21.47
N PRO A 392 -2.55 -9.02 20.21
CA PRO A 392 -3.20 -8.45 19.03
C PRO A 392 -4.70 -8.13 19.20
N PHE A 393 -5.47 -9.07 19.74
CA PHE A 393 -6.91 -8.93 19.91
C PHE A 393 -7.26 -7.86 20.95
N LEU A 394 -6.57 -7.86 22.09
CA LEU A 394 -6.76 -6.85 23.14
C LEU A 394 -6.36 -5.45 22.65
N ALA A 395 -5.21 -5.33 21.98
CA ALA A 395 -4.77 -4.07 21.40
C ALA A 395 -5.79 -3.53 20.38
N GLU A 396 -6.29 -4.36 19.46
CA GLU A 396 -7.29 -3.91 18.49
C GLU A 396 -8.64 -3.58 19.13
N LEU A 397 -9.13 -4.40 20.07
CA LEU A 397 -10.37 -4.13 20.82
C LEU A 397 -10.30 -2.76 21.53
N TYR A 398 -9.23 -2.50 22.28
CA TYR A 398 -9.10 -1.24 23.01
C TYR A 398 -8.81 -0.03 22.13
N ARG A 399 -8.29 -0.26 20.92
CA ARG A 399 -8.20 0.76 19.86
C ARG A 399 -9.58 1.13 19.33
N ARG A 400 -10.42 0.15 18.99
CA ARG A 400 -11.84 0.34 18.60
C ARG A 400 -12.69 0.99 19.70
N LEU A 401 -12.30 0.83 20.97
CA LEU A 401 -12.94 1.48 22.11
C LEU A 401 -12.33 2.85 22.50
N GLY A 402 -11.23 3.27 21.87
CA GLY A 402 -10.58 4.56 22.14
C GLY A 402 -9.98 4.65 23.55
N ARG A 403 -9.53 3.51 24.10
CA ARG A 403 -9.11 3.33 25.50
C ARG A 403 -7.79 2.54 25.62
N LEU A 404 -6.99 2.56 24.55
CA LEU A 404 -5.63 2.01 24.47
C LEU A 404 -4.59 3.13 24.56
N ARG A 405 -3.52 2.91 25.32
CA ARG A 405 -2.29 3.73 25.32
C ARG A 405 -1.06 2.82 25.24
N LEU A 406 0.05 3.33 24.73
CA LEU A 406 1.38 2.69 24.84
C LEU A 406 2.19 3.42 25.90
N GLU A 407 2.82 2.68 26.81
CA GLU A 407 3.84 3.20 27.72
C GLU A 407 5.23 2.97 27.12
N THR A 408 5.87 4.04 26.65
CA THR A 408 7.22 4.00 26.08
C THR A 408 8.33 4.13 27.12
N ARG A 409 7.98 4.46 28.38
CA ARG A 409 8.92 4.48 29.52
C ARG A 409 9.15 3.10 30.13
N VAL A 410 8.36 2.09 29.76
CA VAL A 410 8.48 0.70 30.23
C VAL A 410 8.81 -0.19 29.04
N ILE A 411 10.01 -0.75 29.06
CA ILE A 411 10.55 -1.61 28.01
C ILE A 411 10.43 -3.07 28.46
N VAL A 412 9.88 -3.90 27.59
CA VAL A 412 9.89 -5.36 27.73
C VAL A 412 10.97 -5.93 26.81
N ARG A 413 11.73 -6.91 27.29
CA ARG A 413 12.55 -7.78 26.43
C ARG A 413 12.06 -9.20 26.59
N ASN A 414 11.72 -9.86 25.49
CA ASN A 414 11.37 -11.28 25.48
C ASN A 414 12.49 -12.06 24.77
N HIS A 415 13.01 -13.10 25.43
CA HIS A 415 14.13 -13.91 24.92
C HIS A 415 13.69 -15.13 24.10
N THR A 416 12.47 -15.66 24.29
CA THR A 416 11.98 -16.89 23.66
C THR A 416 10.65 -16.76 22.91
N GLY A 417 10.07 -15.57 22.88
CA GLY A 417 8.83 -15.24 22.19
C GLY A 417 8.87 -13.86 21.55
N GLY A 418 7.90 -13.60 20.66
CA GLY A 418 7.76 -12.32 19.94
C GLY A 418 8.47 -12.30 18.58
N ILE A 419 7.72 -11.85 17.57
CA ILE A 419 8.10 -11.24 16.28
C ILE A 419 9.08 -11.96 15.32
N GLN A 420 9.98 -12.81 15.78
CA GLN A 420 10.83 -13.63 14.93
C GLN A 420 9.97 -14.46 13.96
N LEU A 421 10.38 -14.50 12.68
CA LEU A 421 9.79 -15.32 11.62
C LEU A 421 10.77 -16.44 11.20
N PRO A 422 10.31 -17.53 10.56
CA PRO A 422 11.17 -18.66 10.17
C PRO A 422 12.36 -18.34 9.25
N ASP A 423 12.42 -17.14 8.69
CA ASP A 423 13.50 -16.57 7.87
C ASP A 423 14.50 -15.69 8.66
N ASP A 424 14.26 -15.43 9.94
CA ASP A 424 15.18 -14.71 10.84
C ASP A 424 16.29 -15.66 11.35
N ALA A 425 17.55 -15.17 11.35
CA ALA A 425 18.69 -15.91 11.89
C ALA A 425 18.62 -16.08 13.42
N ALA A 426 17.81 -15.27 14.10
CA ALA A 426 17.52 -15.41 15.53
C ALA A 426 16.31 -16.32 15.84
N TYR A 427 15.63 -16.89 14.84
CA TYR A 427 14.33 -17.56 15.02
C TYR A 427 14.38 -18.78 15.94
N LEU A 428 13.81 -18.61 17.13
CA LEU A 428 13.36 -19.70 17.98
C LEU A 428 11.90 -20.04 17.60
N PRO A 429 11.60 -21.26 17.11
CA PRO A 429 10.23 -21.67 16.89
C PRO A 429 9.47 -21.69 18.22
N PRO A 430 8.24 -21.16 18.27
CA PRO A 430 7.48 -21.06 19.52
C PRO A 430 7.23 -22.45 20.13
N ARG A 431 7.17 -22.53 21.47
CA ARG A 431 6.94 -23.77 22.24
C ARG A 431 5.70 -24.57 21.79
N TYR A 432 4.74 -23.92 21.11
CA TYR A 432 3.52 -24.54 20.55
C TYR A 432 3.25 -24.05 19.11
N PRO A 433 2.64 -24.89 18.22
CA PRO A 433 2.29 -24.49 16.85
C PRO A 433 1.31 -23.30 16.82
N ARG A 434 1.65 -22.23 16.09
CA ARG A 434 0.82 -21.00 16.02
C ARG A 434 -0.55 -21.30 15.38
N ALA A 435 -1.62 -20.84 16.03
CA ALA A 435 -2.98 -20.89 15.49
C ALA A 435 -3.52 -19.46 15.28
N TYR A 436 -4.16 -19.23 14.13
CA TYR A 436 -4.68 -17.91 13.74
C TYR A 436 -6.21 -18.00 13.53
N PRO A 437 -7.02 -17.72 14.57
CA PRO A 437 -8.47 -17.80 14.49
C PRO A 437 -9.08 -16.60 13.73
N PRO A 438 -10.29 -16.72 13.15
CA PRO A 438 -11.01 -15.62 12.52
C PRO A 438 -11.55 -14.64 13.56
N MET A 439 -10.73 -13.68 13.98
CA MET A 439 -11.03 -12.79 15.13
C MET A 439 -12.06 -11.69 14.85
N GLN A 440 -12.37 -11.35 13.59
CA GLN A 440 -13.15 -10.14 13.26
C GLN A 440 -14.55 -10.13 13.89
N GLU A 441 -15.30 -11.24 13.83
CA GLU A 441 -16.64 -11.34 14.42
C GLU A 441 -16.61 -11.19 15.95
N ALA A 442 -15.61 -11.78 16.60
CA ALA A 442 -15.41 -11.64 18.04
C ALA A 442 -14.99 -10.22 18.43
N LEU A 443 -14.14 -9.56 17.63
CA LEU A 443 -13.77 -8.15 17.81
C LEU A 443 -14.98 -7.23 17.64
N ASP A 444 -15.86 -7.48 16.67
CA ASP A 444 -17.07 -6.69 16.46
C ASP A 444 -18.07 -6.88 17.62
N LEU A 445 -18.28 -8.13 18.07
CA LEU A 445 -19.11 -8.45 19.25
C LEU A 445 -18.56 -7.83 20.54
N TRP A 446 -17.26 -7.91 20.79
CA TRP A 446 -16.63 -7.34 21.99
C TRP A 446 -16.55 -5.81 21.91
N THR A 447 -16.36 -5.23 20.72
CA THR A 447 -16.48 -3.78 20.54
C THR A 447 -17.90 -3.33 20.91
N ALA A 448 -18.95 -4.01 20.43
CA ALA A 448 -20.33 -3.68 20.79
C ALA A 448 -20.61 -3.76 22.31
N ARG A 449 -20.08 -4.79 23.00
CA ARG A 449 -20.16 -4.91 24.48
C ARG A 449 -19.43 -3.75 25.19
N GLY A 450 -18.21 -3.43 24.76
CA GLY A 450 -17.42 -2.34 25.33
C GLY A 450 -18.07 -0.97 25.10
N VAL A 451 -18.68 -0.74 23.93
CA VAL A 451 -19.43 0.48 23.62
C VAL A 451 -20.70 0.60 24.46
N ALA A 452 -21.41 -0.51 24.71
CA ALA A 452 -22.57 -0.51 25.59
C ALA A 452 -22.22 -0.21 27.07
N ALA A 453 -21.03 -0.61 27.52
CA ALA A 453 -20.58 -0.39 28.90
C ALA A 453 -19.85 0.95 29.13
N TRP A 454 -19.13 1.47 28.14
CA TRP A 454 -18.21 2.61 28.28
C TRP A 454 -18.41 3.73 27.24
N GLY A 455 -19.46 3.67 26.42
CA GLY A 455 -19.70 4.62 25.33
C GLY A 455 -18.81 4.39 24.10
N PRO A 456 -19.07 5.10 22.99
CA PRO A 456 -18.37 4.90 21.72
C PRO A 456 -16.88 5.28 21.79
N GLY A 457 -16.05 4.45 21.15
CA GLY A 457 -14.65 4.74 20.83
C GLY A 457 -14.51 5.59 19.55
N PRO A 458 -13.36 5.53 18.84
CA PRO A 458 -13.26 6.11 17.51
C PRO A 458 -14.27 5.46 16.56
N SER A 459 -14.71 6.23 15.58
CA SER A 459 -15.66 5.82 14.54
C SER A 459 -15.12 4.65 13.71
N MET A 460 -13.80 4.58 13.51
CA MET A 460 -13.14 3.43 12.89
C MET A 460 -11.64 3.33 13.20
N THR A 461 -11.14 2.11 13.15
CA THR A 461 -9.71 1.74 13.16
C THR A 461 -9.19 1.50 11.74
N VAL A 462 -8.02 2.06 11.43
CA VAL A 462 -7.39 1.96 10.12
C VAL A 462 -5.92 1.56 10.25
N ASP A 463 -5.47 0.66 9.39
CA ASP A 463 -4.05 0.40 9.15
C ASP A 463 -3.69 0.74 7.70
N VAL A 464 -2.68 1.59 7.52
CA VAL A 464 -2.12 1.99 6.23
C VAL A 464 -0.94 1.08 5.89
N LEU A 465 -1.01 0.32 4.80
CA LEU A 465 -0.06 -0.74 4.47
C LEU A 465 0.81 -0.34 3.27
N VAL A 466 2.13 -0.21 3.50
CA VAL A 466 3.10 0.36 2.55
C VAL A 466 4.21 -0.67 2.21
N PRO A 467 4.19 -1.28 1.02
CA PRO A 467 5.24 -2.19 0.56
C PRO A 467 6.44 -1.38 0.05
N CYS A 468 7.48 -1.24 0.87
CA CYS A 468 8.60 -0.34 0.62
C CYS A 468 9.70 -1.00 -0.22
N GLY A 469 9.49 -1.06 -1.55
CA GLY A 469 10.46 -1.60 -2.50
C GLY A 469 11.64 -0.67 -2.79
N ARG A 470 11.50 0.65 -2.56
CA ARG A 470 12.52 1.67 -2.85
C ARG A 470 13.42 1.96 -1.65
N ALA A 471 13.01 1.57 -0.44
CA ALA A 471 13.72 1.81 0.81
C ALA A 471 14.02 3.31 1.07
N ASN A 472 13.09 4.22 0.73
CA ASN A 472 13.24 5.66 0.97
C ASN A 472 12.54 6.11 2.27
N ALA A 473 13.35 6.46 3.28
CA ALA A 473 12.86 6.98 4.55
C ALA A 473 12.11 8.33 4.44
N GLN A 474 12.38 9.14 3.41
CA GLN A 474 11.67 10.42 3.23
C GLN A 474 10.24 10.20 2.72
N ASP A 475 10.04 9.27 1.78
CA ASP A 475 8.71 8.98 1.24
C ASP A 475 7.84 8.25 2.27
N VAL A 476 8.41 7.28 3.00
CA VAL A 476 7.71 6.63 4.13
C VAL A 476 7.32 7.66 5.20
N ARG A 477 8.21 8.58 5.58
CA ARG A 477 7.87 9.66 6.53
C ARG A 477 6.76 10.57 6.00
N ARG A 478 6.79 10.95 4.70
CA ARG A 478 5.72 11.75 4.07
C ARG A 478 4.37 11.05 4.17
N ILE A 479 4.30 9.74 3.92
CA ILE A 479 3.07 8.94 4.05
C ILE A 479 2.60 8.90 5.51
N VAL A 480 3.48 8.56 6.45
CA VAL A 480 3.16 8.49 7.90
C VAL A 480 2.65 9.83 8.41
N GLU A 481 3.31 10.95 8.08
CA GLU A 481 2.89 12.28 8.49
C GLU A 481 1.57 12.70 7.83
N SER A 482 1.44 12.64 6.49
CA SER A 482 0.21 13.08 5.80
C SER A 482 -1.03 12.30 6.23
N CYS A 483 -0.88 11.00 6.53
CA CYS A 483 -1.98 10.16 7.02
C CYS A 483 -2.21 10.27 8.54
N SER A 484 -1.22 10.68 9.34
CA SER A 484 -1.38 10.90 10.80
C SER A 484 -1.93 12.29 11.16
N ARG A 485 -1.76 13.28 10.28
CA ARG A 485 -2.11 14.69 10.55
C ARG A 485 -3.62 14.90 10.66
N ALA A 486 -4.13 14.91 11.88
CA ALA A 486 -5.45 15.42 12.27
C ALA A 486 -5.56 16.95 12.07
N GLY A 487 -5.40 17.41 10.84
CA GLY A 487 -5.62 18.81 10.45
C GLY A 487 -7.11 19.16 10.41
N PRO A 488 -7.48 20.43 10.09
CA PRO A 488 -8.89 20.83 9.99
C PRO A 488 -9.70 20.02 8.97
N GLU A 489 -9.04 19.42 7.96
CA GLU A 489 -9.62 18.44 7.04
C GLU A 489 -10.18 17.18 7.73
N TYR A 490 -9.69 16.75 8.90
CA TYR A 490 -10.32 15.65 9.65
C TYR A 490 -11.66 16.09 10.27
N GLY A 491 -11.70 17.30 10.84
CA GLY A 491 -12.92 17.89 11.41
C GLY A 491 -14.04 18.07 10.38
N LYS A 492 -13.69 18.35 9.12
CA LYS A 492 -14.60 18.44 7.96
C LYS A 492 -15.38 17.14 7.68
N TYR A 493 -14.85 15.97 8.05
CA TYR A 493 -15.57 14.69 7.95
C TYR A 493 -16.28 14.29 9.25
N GLY A 494 -16.00 14.97 10.36
CA GLY A 494 -16.61 14.68 11.67
C GLY A 494 -16.25 13.30 12.27
N MET A 495 -15.21 12.64 11.77
CA MET A 495 -14.84 11.27 12.16
C MET A 495 -13.64 11.25 13.12
N ASP A 496 -13.82 10.61 14.27
CA ASP A 496 -12.74 10.15 15.15
C ASP A 496 -12.14 8.87 14.54
N VAL A 497 -10.85 8.85 14.19
CA VAL A 497 -10.21 7.74 13.45
C VAL A 497 -8.84 7.42 14.04
N ASP A 498 -8.64 6.18 14.47
CA ASP A 498 -7.30 5.69 14.85
C ASP A 498 -6.56 5.15 13.61
N VAL A 499 -5.32 5.60 13.43
CA VAL A 499 -4.50 5.27 12.25
C VAL A 499 -3.15 4.72 12.67
N ARG A 500 -2.83 3.52 12.18
CA ARG A 500 -1.51 2.88 12.28
C ARG A 500 -0.94 2.57 10.89
N PHE A 501 0.32 2.14 10.86
CA PHE A 501 1.08 1.89 9.63
C PHE A 501 1.77 0.52 9.69
N GLY A 502 1.55 -0.30 8.66
CA GLY A 502 2.42 -1.41 8.33
C GLY A 502 3.40 -0.95 7.25
N VAL A 503 4.71 -1.08 7.52
CA VAL A 503 5.77 -0.81 6.53
C VAL A 503 6.67 -2.03 6.43
N VAL A 504 6.75 -2.64 5.26
CA VAL A 504 7.63 -3.79 5.01
C VAL A 504 8.60 -3.41 3.90
N VAL A 505 9.90 -3.37 4.22
CA VAL A 505 10.97 -3.08 3.26
C VAL A 505 11.28 -4.34 2.45
N ASP A 506 10.98 -4.26 1.15
CA ASP A 506 11.06 -5.36 0.18
C ASP A 506 12.09 -5.01 -0.91
N ALA A 507 13.31 -4.69 -0.45
CA ALA A 507 14.38 -4.18 -1.30
C ALA A 507 14.77 -5.18 -2.41
N ALA A 508 15.13 -4.66 -3.59
CA ALA A 508 15.47 -5.48 -4.76
C ALA A 508 16.58 -6.52 -4.49
N ASP A 509 17.57 -6.14 -3.67
CA ASP A 509 18.51 -7.03 -2.98
C ASP A 509 18.64 -6.57 -1.52
N PRO A 510 18.07 -7.30 -0.54
CA PRO A 510 18.17 -6.94 0.88
C PRO A 510 19.58 -7.08 1.47
N ARG A 511 20.50 -7.79 0.82
CA ARG A 511 21.91 -7.92 1.24
C ARG A 511 22.74 -6.70 0.82
N ALA A 512 22.38 -6.07 -0.30
CA ALA A 512 22.95 -4.80 -0.75
C ALA A 512 22.34 -3.55 -0.07
N LEU A 513 21.31 -3.72 0.78
CA LEU A 513 20.67 -2.61 1.49
C LEU A 513 21.63 -2.00 2.53
N LYS A 514 22.11 -0.78 2.23
CA LYS A 514 23.07 -0.04 3.06
C LYS A 514 22.58 0.11 4.51
N SER A 515 23.48 -0.07 5.47
CA SER A 515 23.21 0.12 6.90
C SER A 515 22.62 1.50 7.21
N ALA A 516 23.14 2.57 6.59
CA ALA A 516 22.60 3.92 6.71
C ALA A 516 21.15 4.05 6.20
N THR A 517 20.78 3.35 5.12
CA THR A 517 19.40 3.33 4.61
C THR A 517 18.48 2.56 5.55
N ARG A 518 18.92 1.40 6.06
CA ARG A 518 18.20 0.64 7.09
C ARG A 518 17.95 1.51 8.33
N ALA A 519 18.99 2.15 8.87
CA ALA A 519 18.91 3.05 10.01
C ALA A 519 17.98 4.25 9.76
N ALA A 520 18.01 4.85 8.57
CA ALA A 520 17.15 5.99 8.23
C ALA A 520 15.65 5.63 8.21
N ILE A 521 15.28 4.41 7.77
CA ILE A 521 13.88 3.94 7.82
C ILE A 521 13.51 3.55 9.25
N THR A 522 14.42 2.91 9.98
CA THR A 522 14.24 2.59 11.41
C THR A 522 13.99 3.87 12.23
N ALA A 523 14.66 4.98 11.93
CA ALA A 523 14.38 6.27 12.57
C ALA A 523 12.93 6.75 12.34
N VAL A 524 12.31 6.50 11.17
CA VAL A 524 10.89 6.85 10.94
C VAL A 524 9.95 6.05 11.85
N ARG A 525 10.29 4.79 12.15
CA ARG A 525 9.59 3.98 13.16
C ARG A 525 9.79 4.58 14.56
N ASP A 526 11.01 4.96 14.90
CA ASP A 526 11.38 5.43 16.24
C ASP A 526 10.84 6.84 16.55
N GLU A 527 10.63 7.66 15.52
CA GLU A 527 9.86 8.92 15.57
C GLU A 527 8.35 8.69 15.79
N HIS A 528 7.83 7.48 15.52
CA HIS A 528 6.41 7.14 15.48
C HIS A 528 6.09 5.79 16.19
N VAL A 529 6.76 5.56 17.32
CA VAL A 529 6.62 4.37 18.19
C VAL A 529 5.15 4.08 18.51
N GLY A 530 4.76 2.80 18.50
CA GLY A 530 3.37 2.34 18.68
C GLY A 530 2.38 2.67 17.55
N ARG A 531 2.82 3.39 16.50
CA ARG A 531 2.03 3.69 15.29
C ARG A 531 2.58 3.04 14.03
N VAL A 532 3.91 3.02 13.87
CA VAL A 532 4.57 2.42 12.70
C VAL A 532 5.15 1.07 13.08
N ARG A 533 4.61 -0.02 12.53
CA ARG A 533 5.27 -1.34 12.54
C ARG A 533 6.18 -1.44 11.32
N LEU A 534 7.47 -1.68 11.56
CA LEU A 534 8.48 -1.85 10.51
C LEU A 534 8.94 -3.32 10.43
N ARG A 535 9.05 -3.83 9.21
CA ARG A 535 9.68 -5.12 8.87
C ARG A 535 10.64 -4.98 7.71
N PHE A 536 11.47 -6.00 7.52
CA PHE A 536 12.27 -6.23 6.33
C PHE A 536 11.97 -7.67 5.84
N ASN A 537 12.03 -7.91 4.54
CA ASN A 537 12.03 -9.27 3.98
C ASN A 537 13.48 -9.78 3.80
N ASP A 538 13.68 -11.10 3.90
CA ASP A 538 14.96 -11.77 3.64
C ASP A 538 15.43 -11.63 2.18
N ARG A 539 14.46 -11.59 1.26
CA ARG A 539 14.59 -11.49 -0.19
C ARG A 539 13.43 -10.68 -0.77
N ASN A 540 13.61 -10.14 -1.98
CA ASN A 540 12.54 -9.49 -2.74
C ASN A 540 11.37 -10.46 -3.01
N LEU A 541 10.24 -10.28 -2.31
CA LEU A 541 9.02 -11.07 -2.47
C LEU A 541 8.10 -10.51 -3.56
N GLY A 542 8.13 -9.19 -3.78
CA GLY A 542 7.24 -8.45 -4.65
C GLY A 542 6.05 -7.85 -3.89
N ALA A 543 5.56 -6.71 -4.37
CA ALA A 543 4.55 -5.89 -3.67
C ALA A 543 3.30 -6.70 -3.24
N SER A 544 2.88 -7.66 -4.06
CA SER A 544 1.72 -8.53 -3.81
C SER A 544 1.87 -9.37 -2.52
N LEU A 545 3.00 -10.07 -2.36
CA LEU A 545 3.29 -10.87 -1.16
C LEU A 545 3.64 -10.01 0.05
N THR A 546 4.31 -8.88 -0.19
CA THR A 546 4.64 -7.90 0.84
C THR A 546 3.37 -7.24 1.41
N ARG A 547 2.35 -6.96 0.58
CA ARG A 547 1.02 -6.57 1.04
C ARG A 547 0.33 -7.69 1.83
N ASN A 548 0.38 -8.94 1.37
CA ASN A 548 -0.19 -10.07 2.12
C ASN A 548 0.33 -10.16 3.56
N ARG A 549 1.65 -10.10 3.76
CA ARG A 549 2.27 -10.08 5.11
C ARG A 549 1.68 -8.99 6.00
N MET A 550 1.50 -7.77 5.48
CA MET A 550 0.90 -6.67 6.24
C MET A 550 -0.58 -6.86 6.55
N MET A 551 -1.34 -7.50 5.65
CA MET A 551 -2.74 -7.88 5.87
C MET A 551 -2.89 -9.03 6.87
N ASP A 552 -1.91 -9.93 6.95
CA ASP A 552 -1.84 -11.01 7.96
C ASP A 552 -1.43 -10.49 9.34
N GLU A 553 -0.59 -9.44 9.39
CA GLU A 553 -0.18 -8.78 10.63
C GLU A 553 -1.20 -7.73 11.15
N SER A 554 -2.34 -7.49 10.49
CA SER A 554 -3.32 -6.43 10.80
C SER A 554 -4.73 -6.91 11.19
N LEU A 555 -5.32 -6.27 12.22
CA LEU A 555 -6.69 -6.53 12.71
C LEU A 555 -7.63 -5.31 12.62
N ALA A 556 -7.20 -4.22 11.96
CA ALA A 556 -8.03 -3.02 11.76
C ALA A 556 -9.37 -3.35 11.09
N GLN A 557 -10.37 -2.48 11.24
CA GLN A 557 -11.62 -2.58 10.47
C GLN A 557 -11.43 -2.26 8.99
N LEU A 558 -10.52 -1.32 8.66
CA LEU A 558 -10.22 -0.87 7.31
C LEU A 558 -8.71 -0.91 7.04
N LEU A 559 -8.33 -1.42 5.88
CA LEU A 559 -6.95 -1.49 5.39
C LEU A 559 -6.79 -0.51 4.22
N VAL A 560 -5.83 0.40 4.29
CA VAL A 560 -5.53 1.37 3.22
C VAL A 560 -4.21 0.98 2.55
N LEU A 561 -4.25 0.62 1.27
CA LEU A 561 -3.10 0.24 0.47
C LEU A 561 -2.54 1.46 -0.26
N LEU A 562 -1.26 1.76 -0.02
CA LEU A 562 -0.51 2.83 -0.68
C LEU A 562 0.83 2.29 -1.21
N ASP A 563 1.31 2.81 -2.33
CA ASP A 563 2.68 2.54 -2.81
C ASP A 563 3.70 3.46 -2.11
N ASP A 564 4.97 3.03 -2.00
CA ASP A 564 5.97 3.70 -1.16
C ASP A 564 6.54 5.03 -1.71
N ASP A 565 6.05 5.51 -2.86
CA ASP A 565 6.37 6.82 -3.44
C ASP A 565 5.16 7.71 -3.72
N VAL A 566 3.98 7.41 -3.17
CA VAL A 566 2.83 8.33 -3.25
C VAL A 566 2.99 9.53 -2.30
N GLU A 567 2.27 10.61 -2.63
CA GLU A 567 2.10 11.77 -1.76
C GLU A 567 0.60 11.89 -1.38
N PRO A 568 0.19 11.37 -0.20
CA PRO A 568 -1.20 11.46 0.24
C PRO A 568 -1.60 12.93 0.46
N LEU A 569 -2.76 13.34 -0.07
CA LEU A 569 -3.32 14.66 0.25
C LEU A 569 -3.93 14.64 1.67
N PRO A 570 -3.98 15.79 2.36
CA PRO A 570 -4.56 15.89 3.70
C PRO A 570 -5.98 15.32 3.76
N GLY A 571 -6.24 14.47 4.75
CA GLY A 571 -7.56 13.88 4.97
C GLY A 571 -7.85 12.61 4.14
N LEU A 572 -6.91 12.06 3.36
CA LEU A 572 -7.12 10.83 2.57
C LEU A 572 -7.72 9.68 3.39
N VAL A 573 -7.17 9.42 4.58
CA VAL A 573 -7.65 8.34 5.46
C VAL A 573 -9.02 8.66 6.07
N ALA A 574 -9.26 9.92 6.44
CA ALA A 574 -10.57 10.36 6.94
C ALA A 574 -11.67 10.26 5.88
N ALA A 575 -11.36 10.56 4.62
CA ALA A 575 -12.29 10.42 3.49
C ALA A 575 -12.66 8.95 3.24
N TYR A 576 -11.69 8.04 3.23
CA TYR A 576 -11.97 6.60 3.18
C TYR A 576 -12.78 6.12 4.39
N ALA A 577 -12.45 6.61 5.60
CA ALA A 577 -13.17 6.23 6.81
C ALA A 577 -14.63 6.68 6.79
N ALA A 578 -14.90 7.93 6.39
CA ALA A 578 -16.25 8.46 6.22
C ALA A 578 -17.05 7.71 5.15
N ALA A 579 -16.44 7.38 4.00
CA ALA A 579 -17.09 6.60 2.95
C ALA A 579 -17.44 5.17 3.42
N ALA A 580 -16.55 4.53 4.18
CA ALA A 580 -16.78 3.20 4.74
C ALA A 580 -17.72 3.20 5.96
N ALA A 581 -17.93 4.34 6.64
CA ALA A 581 -19.02 4.51 7.60
C ALA A 581 -20.37 4.70 6.90
N ALA A 582 -20.42 5.53 5.85
CA ALA A 582 -21.64 5.86 5.10
C ALA A 582 -22.17 4.70 4.23
N HIS A 583 -21.30 3.77 3.79
CA HIS A 583 -21.68 2.62 2.96
C HIS A 583 -21.25 1.28 3.60
N PRO A 584 -21.93 0.80 4.66
CA PRO A 584 -21.61 -0.47 5.34
C PRO A 584 -21.46 -1.67 4.41
N GLN A 585 -22.27 -1.74 3.37
CA GLN A 585 -22.28 -2.80 2.34
C GLN A 585 -21.06 -2.79 1.42
N ALA A 586 -20.41 -1.64 1.21
CA ALA A 586 -19.26 -1.54 0.32
C ALA A 586 -18.04 -2.25 0.94
N ARG A 587 -17.36 -3.10 0.16
CA ARG A 587 -16.19 -3.88 0.62
C ARG A 587 -14.86 -3.23 0.22
N GLY A 588 -14.79 -2.67 -0.99
CA GLY A 588 -13.65 -1.89 -1.48
C GLY A 588 -14.01 -0.43 -1.75
N PHE A 589 -13.00 0.43 -1.68
CA PHE A 589 -13.06 1.88 -1.87
C PHE A 589 -11.81 2.32 -2.65
N VAL A 590 -11.93 3.35 -3.48
CA VAL A 590 -10.81 3.86 -4.28
C VAL A 590 -10.89 5.37 -4.46
N GLY A 591 -9.81 6.06 -4.11
CA GLY A 591 -9.59 7.48 -4.38
C GLY A 591 -8.63 7.70 -5.55
N PRO A 592 -8.63 8.91 -6.14
CA PRO A 592 -7.81 9.20 -7.32
C PRO A 592 -6.32 9.31 -6.97
N THR A 593 -5.47 8.83 -7.85
CA THR A 593 -4.03 9.08 -7.84
C THR A 593 -3.67 9.95 -9.05
N TYR A 594 -3.23 11.17 -8.78
CA TYR A 594 -2.83 12.13 -9.80
C TYR A 594 -1.40 11.87 -10.28
N LEU A 595 -1.25 11.45 -11.54
CA LEU A 595 0.03 11.38 -12.24
C LEU A 595 0.34 12.74 -12.90
N PRO A 596 1.58 13.26 -12.83
CA PRO A 596 1.97 14.53 -13.44
C PRO A 596 1.45 14.72 -14.88
N ASP A 597 0.64 15.75 -15.09
CA ASP A 597 -0.03 16.05 -16.37
C ASP A 597 0.79 16.95 -17.30
N ARG A 598 1.81 17.64 -16.76
CA ARG A 598 2.57 18.72 -17.40
C ARG A 598 4.08 18.50 -17.34
N GLY A 599 4.80 19.25 -18.17
CA GLY A 599 6.25 19.47 -18.08
C GLY A 599 7.11 18.67 -19.06
N SER A 600 6.75 17.43 -19.43
CA SER A 600 7.58 16.61 -20.33
C SER A 600 6.80 15.88 -21.42
N VAL A 601 7.51 15.52 -22.50
CA VAL A 601 7.00 14.65 -23.57
C VAL A 601 6.53 13.31 -23.00
N TRP A 602 7.22 12.79 -21.97
CA TRP A 602 6.90 11.53 -21.31
C TRP A 602 5.58 11.61 -20.53
N ALA A 603 5.38 12.67 -19.74
CA ALA A 603 4.15 12.90 -19.00
C ALA A 603 2.92 12.87 -19.90
N HIS A 604 2.95 13.68 -20.98
CA HIS A 604 1.86 13.68 -21.96
C HIS A 604 1.72 12.34 -22.68
N ALA A 605 2.82 11.64 -23.03
CA ALA A 605 2.74 10.33 -23.68
C ALA A 605 2.05 9.26 -22.81
N VAL A 606 2.37 9.20 -21.51
CA VAL A 606 1.73 8.28 -20.56
C VAL A 606 0.23 8.55 -20.48
N HIS A 607 -0.17 9.81 -20.26
CA HIS A 607 -1.58 10.20 -20.23
C HIS A 607 -2.32 9.91 -21.55
N MET A 608 -1.73 10.29 -22.68
CA MET A 608 -2.35 10.13 -24.01
C MET A 608 -2.51 8.66 -24.42
N SER A 609 -1.62 7.76 -23.97
CA SER A 609 -1.61 6.34 -24.36
C SER A 609 -2.77 5.49 -23.84
N ASP A 610 -3.61 6.04 -22.96
CA ASP A 610 -4.72 5.34 -22.30
C ASP A 610 -4.32 4.14 -21.41
N VAL A 611 -3.04 3.90 -21.15
CA VAL A 611 -2.59 2.80 -20.24
C VAL A 611 -2.58 3.20 -18.75
N ALA A 612 -3.05 4.41 -18.43
CA ALA A 612 -2.97 4.99 -17.08
C ALA A 612 -4.22 5.80 -16.64
N PHE A 613 -5.29 5.85 -17.43
CA PHE A 613 -6.49 6.66 -17.06
C PHE A 613 -7.12 6.19 -15.74
N PHE A 614 -7.01 4.90 -15.44
CA PHE A 614 -7.59 4.26 -14.25
C PHE A 614 -6.99 4.74 -12.93
N TRP A 615 -5.80 5.34 -12.95
CA TRP A 615 -5.22 6.02 -11.78
C TRP A 615 -6.08 7.21 -11.33
N MET A 616 -6.68 7.95 -12.28
CA MET A 616 -7.53 9.11 -11.99
C MET A 616 -9.03 8.79 -12.07
N ALA A 617 -9.43 7.61 -12.54
CA ALA A 617 -10.82 7.24 -12.79
C ALA A 617 -11.82 7.57 -11.66
N PRO A 618 -11.50 7.42 -10.35
CA PRO A 618 -12.42 7.78 -9.26
C PRO A 618 -12.84 9.26 -9.22
N ALA A 619 -12.06 10.17 -9.83
CA ALA A 619 -12.39 11.59 -9.95
C ALA A 619 -12.99 11.96 -11.33
N THR A 620 -13.25 10.98 -12.21
CA THR A 620 -13.76 11.20 -13.57
C THR A 620 -15.22 10.80 -13.71
N ARG A 621 -15.86 11.25 -14.79
CA ARG A 621 -17.18 10.78 -15.24
C ARG A 621 -17.09 9.62 -16.25
N LEU A 622 -16.02 8.81 -16.19
CA LEU A 622 -15.84 7.65 -17.09
C LEU A 622 -16.81 6.50 -16.80
N ILE A 623 -17.30 6.40 -15.56
CA ILE A 623 -18.42 5.55 -15.17
C ILE A 623 -19.59 6.47 -14.78
N SER A 624 -20.80 6.14 -15.22
CA SER A 624 -22.02 6.82 -14.82
C SER A 624 -22.31 6.58 -13.33
N ALA A 625 -22.68 7.64 -12.61
CA ALA A 625 -23.18 7.49 -11.25
C ALA A 625 -24.48 6.67 -11.21
N ARG A 626 -24.66 5.89 -10.15
CA ARG A 626 -25.92 5.25 -9.78
C ARG A 626 -26.95 6.32 -9.34
N PRO A 627 -28.25 5.98 -9.22
CA PRO A 627 -29.29 6.95 -8.84
C PRO A 627 -29.09 7.65 -7.49
N ASP A 628 -28.29 7.07 -6.59
CA ASP A 628 -27.88 7.65 -5.30
C ASP A 628 -26.65 8.59 -5.41
N GLY A 629 -26.17 8.85 -6.63
CA GLY A 629 -24.97 9.65 -6.90
C GLY A 629 -23.65 8.89 -6.73
N SER A 630 -23.66 7.64 -6.27
CA SER A 630 -22.44 6.85 -6.06
C SER A 630 -21.85 6.36 -7.38
N VAL A 631 -20.51 6.35 -7.47
CA VAL A 631 -19.78 5.77 -8.62
C VAL A 631 -19.05 4.52 -8.13
N TYR A 632 -19.13 3.43 -8.87
CA TYR A 632 -18.47 2.16 -8.54
C TYR A 632 -17.58 1.72 -9.70
N LEU A 633 -16.33 1.36 -9.40
CA LEU A 633 -15.31 0.93 -10.35
C LEU A 633 -15.10 -0.59 -10.21
N PRO A 634 -14.91 -1.37 -11.28
CA PRO A 634 -14.79 -2.83 -11.18
C PRO A 634 -13.49 -3.26 -10.48
N TRP A 635 -12.41 -2.51 -10.69
CA TRP A 635 -11.13 -2.65 -10.01
C TRP A 635 -10.39 -1.31 -10.01
N ALA A 636 -9.30 -1.23 -9.23
CA ALA A 636 -8.39 -0.10 -9.25
C ALA A 636 -6.97 -0.52 -8.83
N VAL A 637 -5.98 0.31 -9.17
CA VAL A 637 -4.59 0.10 -8.75
C VAL A 637 -4.45 0.19 -7.22
N THR A 638 -3.66 -0.72 -6.66
CA THR A 638 -3.38 -0.81 -5.21
C THR A 638 -2.45 0.28 -4.67
N ALA A 639 -2.13 1.29 -5.49
CA ALA A 639 -1.34 2.46 -5.08
C ALA A 639 -2.17 3.50 -4.30
N ASN A 640 -3.50 3.46 -4.42
CA ASN A 640 -4.44 4.21 -3.59
C ASN A 640 -5.79 3.49 -3.53
N GLN A 641 -5.94 2.60 -2.55
CA GLN A 641 -7.15 1.79 -2.38
C GLN A 641 -7.42 1.61 -0.88
N ALA A 642 -8.68 1.48 -0.47
CA ALA A 642 -9.03 0.97 0.84
C ALA A 642 -9.96 -0.24 0.72
N VAL A 643 -9.83 -1.19 1.63
CA VAL A 643 -10.64 -2.42 1.66
C VAL A 643 -10.99 -2.74 3.11
N ARG A 644 -12.23 -3.19 3.38
CA ARG A 644 -12.55 -3.74 4.70
C ARG A 644 -11.67 -4.96 4.96
N ASN A 645 -11.25 -5.15 6.21
CA ASN A 645 -10.37 -6.27 6.53
C ASN A 645 -11.03 -7.61 6.14
N THR A 646 -10.23 -8.47 5.54
CA THR A 646 -10.69 -9.59 4.70
C THR A 646 -9.68 -10.72 4.74
N HIS A 647 -10.16 -11.95 4.58
CA HIS A 647 -9.31 -13.14 4.47
C HIS A 647 -8.70 -13.31 3.07
N HIS A 648 -9.15 -12.53 2.08
CA HIS A 648 -8.59 -12.57 0.74
C HIS A 648 -7.18 -11.95 0.69
N ARG A 649 -6.33 -12.52 -0.15
CA ARG A 649 -4.92 -12.16 -0.35
C ARG A 649 -4.61 -12.01 -1.84
N PHE A 650 -3.54 -11.30 -2.18
CA PHE A 650 -2.99 -11.23 -3.54
C PHE A 650 -2.39 -12.57 -3.96
N ASP A 651 -2.59 -12.96 -5.21
CA ASP A 651 -2.15 -14.26 -5.71
C ASP A 651 -0.69 -14.26 -6.20
N PRO A 652 0.19 -15.18 -5.75
CA PRO A 652 1.60 -15.22 -6.13
C PRO A 652 1.86 -15.68 -7.57
N ARG A 653 0.84 -16.01 -8.37
CA ARG A 653 0.97 -16.36 -9.80
C ARG A 653 1.22 -15.15 -10.70
N PHE A 654 0.97 -13.93 -10.22
CA PHE A 654 1.22 -12.68 -10.95
C PHE A 654 2.69 -12.22 -10.86
N PRO A 655 3.16 -11.31 -11.74
CA PRO A 655 4.53 -10.82 -11.72
C PRO A 655 4.84 -10.01 -10.44
N ARG A 656 6.00 -10.25 -9.80
CA ARG A 656 6.45 -9.48 -8.60
C ARG A 656 6.53 -7.96 -8.83
N THR A 657 6.61 -7.52 -10.08
CA THR A 657 6.64 -6.11 -10.50
C THR A 657 5.25 -5.47 -10.66
N GLY A 658 4.20 -6.18 -10.27
CA GLY A 658 2.80 -5.81 -10.51
C GLY A 658 2.31 -6.15 -11.92
N GLY A 659 0.99 -6.22 -12.04
CA GLY A 659 0.25 -6.53 -13.25
C GLY A 659 -0.82 -7.59 -12.97
N GLY A 660 -2.09 -7.19 -12.97
CA GLY A 660 -3.25 -8.08 -12.89
C GLY A 660 -3.56 -8.65 -11.50
N GLU A 661 -2.65 -8.55 -10.53
CA GLU A 661 -2.93 -8.99 -9.15
C GLU A 661 -3.91 -8.08 -8.44
N ASP A 662 -3.92 -6.80 -8.81
CA ASP A 662 -4.85 -5.78 -8.35
C ASP A 662 -6.27 -6.06 -8.87
N ILE A 663 -6.41 -6.41 -10.15
CA ILE A 663 -7.68 -6.84 -10.76
C ILE A 663 -8.21 -8.10 -10.07
N ASP A 664 -7.39 -9.15 -9.97
CA ASP A 664 -7.76 -10.42 -9.34
C ASP A 664 -8.09 -10.27 -7.85
N PHE A 665 -7.36 -9.42 -7.11
CA PHE A 665 -7.69 -9.08 -5.74
C PHE A 665 -9.03 -8.34 -5.64
N CYS A 666 -9.28 -7.33 -6.49
CA CYS A 666 -10.53 -6.58 -6.48
C CYS A 666 -11.76 -7.46 -6.73
N LEU A 667 -11.72 -8.31 -7.76
CA LEU A 667 -12.83 -9.22 -8.09
C LEU A 667 -13.17 -10.13 -6.90
N ARG A 668 -12.14 -10.70 -6.25
CA ARG A 668 -12.32 -11.62 -5.11
C ARG A 668 -12.69 -10.91 -3.80
N ALA A 669 -12.06 -9.79 -3.48
CA ALA A 669 -12.17 -9.14 -2.17
C ALA A 669 -13.29 -8.08 -2.09
N CYS A 670 -13.61 -7.42 -3.21
CA CYS A 670 -14.49 -6.25 -3.23
C CYS A 670 -15.93 -6.56 -3.71
N GLN A 671 -16.24 -7.83 -4.05
CA GLN A 671 -17.52 -8.23 -4.66
C GLN A 671 -17.76 -7.49 -5.99
N ASP A 672 -16.81 -7.68 -6.92
CA ASP A 672 -16.75 -7.09 -8.27
C ASP A 672 -16.74 -5.55 -8.37
N TRP A 673 -16.82 -4.78 -7.26
CA TRP A 673 -16.90 -3.31 -7.31
C TRP A 673 -16.29 -2.58 -6.11
N LEU A 674 -15.62 -1.45 -6.36
CA LEU A 674 -15.12 -0.50 -5.35
C LEU A 674 -15.85 0.82 -5.45
N LEU A 675 -16.25 1.39 -4.31
CA LEU A 675 -16.85 2.72 -4.24
C LEU A 675 -15.80 3.81 -4.54
N ALA A 676 -16.10 4.73 -5.44
CA ALA A 676 -15.28 5.92 -5.69
C ALA A 676 -15.33 6.87 -4.48
N VAL A 677 -14.16 7.30 -4.02
CA VAL A 677 -14.00 8.31 -2.96
C VAL A 677 -13.13 9.44 -3.51
N PRO A 678 -13.68 10.39 -4.30
CA PRO A 678 -12.90 11.45 -4.97
C PRO A 678 -12.03 12.29 -4.04
N GLN A 679 -12.39 12.36 -2.76
CA GLN A 679 -11.70 13.11 -1.71
C GLN A 679 -10.50 12.35 -1.11
N ALA A 680 -10.43 11.02 -1.26
CA ALA A 680 -9.35 10.19 -0.74
C ALA A 680 -8.12 10.20 -1.67
N ALA A 681 -7.66 11.40 -2.03
CA ALA A 681 -6.75 11.63 -3.14
C ALA A 681 -5.26 11.61 -2.77
N CYS A 682 -4.41 11.17 -3.70
CA CYS A 682 -2.95 11.30 -3.61
C CYS A 682 -2.33 11.72 -4.95
N CYS A 683 -1.07 12.11 -4.93
CA CYS A 683 -0.24 12.24 -6.13
C CYS A 683 0.74 11.04 -6.20
N HIS A 684 1.20 10.69 -7.40
CA HIS A 684 2.26 9.69 -7.60
C HIS A 684 3.24 10.20 -8.68
N PRO A 685 4.55 10.26 -8.42
CA PRO A 685 5.54 10.78 -9.38
C PRO A 685 5.66 9.87 -10.61
N LEU A 686 6.07 10.38 -11.77
CA LEU A 686 6.34 9.49 -12.90
C LEU A 686 7.55 8.58 -12.57
N TRP A 687 7.38 7.27 -12.74
CA TRP A 687 8.40 6.26 -12.42
C TRP A 687 9.76 6.58 -13.03
N ASN A 688 10.84 6.12 -12.39
CA ASN A 688 12.22 6.40 -12.81
C ASN A 688 12.53 7.91 -12.85
N ASN A 689 11.95 8.68 -11.92
CA ASN A 689 12.06 10.14 -11.81
C ASN A 689 11.70 10.85 -13.13
N GLY A 690 10.62 10.42 -13.78
CA GLY A 690 10.15 10.95 -15.05
C GLY A 690 10.97 10.55 -16.28
N ARG A 691 11.98 9.68 -16.16
CA ARG A 691 12.73 9.15 -17.31
C ARG A 691 11.89 8.10 -18.06
N PRO A 692 11.85 8.14 -19.41
CA PRO A 692 11.09 7.17 -20.19
C PRO A 692 11.45 5.70 -19.93
N ASP A 693 10.43 4.87 -19.67
CA ASP A 693 10.51 3.41 -19.58
C ASP A 693 9.21 2.81 -20.14
N ILE A 694 9.17 2.60 -21.46
CA ILE A 694 8.01 1.97 -22.13
C ILE A 694 7.85 0.50 -21.73
N THR A 695 8.91 -0.16 -21.28
CA THR A 695 8.90 -1.59 -20.93
C THR A 695 8.12 -1.89 -19.66
N ARG A 696 7.86 -0.88 -18.83
CA ARG A 696 6.99 -0.97 -17.63
C ARG A 696 5.57 -1.41 -18.00
N PHE A 697 4.98 -0.75 -19.00
CA PHE A 697 3.61 -1.03 -19.45
C PHE A 697 3.46 -2.38 -20.14
N GLY A 698 4.55 -2.89 -20.75
CA GLY A 698 4.65 -4.27 -21.19
C GLY A 698 4.72 -5.27 -20.03
N ARG A 699 5.54 -4.99 -19.00
CA ARG A 699 5.69 -5.86 -17.82
C ARG A 699 4.40 -6.04 -17.02
N TRP A 700 3.64 -4.96 -16.79
CA TRP A 700 2.31 -5.05 -16.17
C TRP A 700 1.36 -5.92 -16.99
N ALA A 701 1.33 -5.70 -18.31
CA ALA A 701 0.44 -6.41 -19.23
C ALA A 701 0.70 -7.92 -19.35
N VAL A 702 1.87 -8.43 -18.94
CA VAL A 702 2.11 -9.88 -18.77
C VAL A 702 1.14 -10.50 -17.75
N GLY A 703 0.71 -9.69 -16.76
CA GLY A 703 -0.33 -10.03 -15.78
C GLY A 703 -1.73 -10.12 -16.38
N ASP A 704 -2.15 -9.11 -17.16
CA ASP A 704 -3.45 -9.08 -17.86
C ASP A 704 -3.68 -10.38 -18.65
N GLY A 705 -2.62 -10.87 -19.32
CA GLY A 705 -2.65 -12.08 -20.12
C GLY A 705 -2.99 -13.37 -19.35
N GLN A 706 -2.93 -13.35 -18.01
CA GLN A 706 -3.35 -14.46 -17.15
C GLN A 706 -4.85 -14.41 -16.80
N LEU A 707 -5.44 -13.21 -16.70
CA LEU A 707 -6.84 -13.02 -16.30
C LEU A 707 -7.82 -13.63 -17.30
N ILE A 708 -7.43 -13.71 -18.58
CA ILE A 708 -8.24 -14.32 -19.64
C ILE A 708 -8.50 -15.83 -19.40
N GLU A 709 -7.58 -16.56 -18.74
CA GLU A 709 -7.82 -17.96 -18.36
C GLU A 709 -8.54 -18.09 -17.01
N MET A 710 -8.33 -17.16 -16.07
CA MET A 710 -8.95 -17.20 -14.73
C MET A 710 -10.40 -16.72 -14.70
N TYR A 711 -10.72 -15.72 -15.51
CA TYR A 711 -12.02 -15.05 -15.54
C TYR A 711 -12.62 -15.06 -16.97
N PRO A 712 -12.80 -16.22 -17.62
CA PRO A 712 -13.24 -16.28 -19.03
C PRO A 712 -14.63 -15.65 -19.27
N LYS A 713 -15.48 -15.55 -18.24
CA LYS A 713 -16.77 -14.85 -18.30
C LYS A 713 -16.64 -13.32 -18.42
N LEU A 714 -15.50 -12.77 -18.05
CA LEU A 714 -15.14 -11.34 -18.09
C LEU A 714 -14.31 -11.01 -19.36
N THR A 715 -14.36 -11.89 -20.37
CA THR A 715 -13.61 -11.75 -21.62
C THR A 715 -14.52 -11.64 -22.82
N TYR A 716 -14.07 -10.94 -23.85
CA TYR A 716 -14.71 -10.88 -25.17
C TYR A 716 -13.71 -11.18 -26.28
N ILE A 717 -14.22 -11.42 -27.49
CA ILE A 717 -13.41 -11.62 -28.69
C ILE A 717 -13.45 -10.31 -29.50
N ALA A 718 -12.30 -9.88 -30.00
CA ALA A 718 -12.15 -8.77 -30.92
C ALA A 718 -11.19 -9.15 -32.07
N PRO A 719 -11.24 -8.44 -33.21
CA PRO A 719 -10.23 -8.56 -34.27
C PRO A 719 -8.80 -8.34 -33.75
N PRO A 720 -7.78 -8.88 -34.44
CA PRO A 720 -6.42 -8.90 -33.92
C PRO A 720 -5.84 -7.50 -33.77
N ASN A 721 -5.10 -7.28 -32.68
CA ASN A 721 -4.36 -6.05 -32.45
C ASN A 721 -3.06 -6.04 -33.30
N THR A 722 -2.30 -4.94 -33.23
CA THR A 722 -1.03 -4.79 -33.96
C THR A 722 -0.04 -5.92 -33.64
N ALA A 723 0.13 -6.28 -32.36
CA ALA A 723 1.08 -7.30 -31.91
C ALA A 723 0.71 -8.71 -32.40
N GLU A 724 -0.57 -9.05 -32.31
CA GLU A 724 -1.15 -10.31 -32.82
C GLU A 724 -1.10 -10.41 -34.36
N THR A 725 -1.29 -9.29 -35.06
CA THR A 725 -1.18 -9.21 -36.53
C THR A 725 0.27 -9.38 -36.96
N LEU A 726 1.22 -8.72 -36.27
CA LEU A 726 2.65 -8.89 -36.49
C LEU A 726 3.13 -10.32 -36.17
N LEU A 727 2.57 -10.98 -35.15
CA LEU A 727 2.83 -12.39 -34.86
C LEU A 727 2.34 -13.31 -36.00
N LEU A 728 1.13 -13.09 -36.54
CA LEU A 728 0.66 -13.87 -37.69
C LEU A 728 1.53 -13.66 -38.93
N LEU A 729 1.94 -12.41 -39.22
CA LEU A 729 2.87 -12.12 -40.32
C LEU A 729 4.21 -12.82 -40.12
N LEU A 730 4.79 -12.78 -38.91
CA LEU A 730 6.03 -13.49 -38.59
C LEU A 730 5.89 -15.02 -38.74
N LEU A 731 4.80 -15.60 -38.26
CA LEU A 731 4.53 -17.04 -38.42
C LEU A 731 4.35 -17.43 -39.90
N ALA A 732 3.70 -16.59 -40.70
CA ALA A 732 3.58 -16.79 -42.15
C ALA A 732 4.95 -16.71 -42.86
N VAL A 733 5.83 -15.77 -42.49
CA VAL A 733 7.21 -15.72 -42.99
C VAL A 733 7.96 -17.00 -42.64
N MET A 734 7.94 -17.41 -41.36
CA MET A 734 8.64 -18.61 -40.91
C MET A 734 8.14 -19.87 -41.62
N ALA A 735 6.84 -19.95 -41.90
CA ALA A 735 6.26 -21.05 -42.69
C ALA A 735 6.76 -21.06 -44.14
N VAL A 736 6.76 -19.92 -44.84
CA VAL A 736 7.25 -19.88 -46.24
C VAL A 736 8.76 -20.07 -46.32
N VAL A 737 9.53 -19.51 -45.39
CA VAL A 737 10.98 -19.76 -45.28
C VAL A 737 11.27 -21.24 -45.06
N ALA A 738 10.51 -21.93 -44.20
CA ALA A 738 10.63 -23.37 -44.00
C ALA A 738 10.26 -24.17 -45.26
N VAL A 739 9.21 -23.78 -45.99
CA VAL A 739 8.83 -24.42 -47.27
C VAL A 739 9.92 -24.25 -48.33
N VAL A 740 10.47 -23.05 -48.51
CA VAL A 740 11.53 -22.82 -49.50
C VAL A 740 12.85 -23.48 -49.07
N ALA A 741 13.20 -23.47 -47.79
CA ALA A 741 14.36 -24.21 -47.28
C ALA A 741 14.21 -25.73 -47.51
N GLY A 742 13.01 -26.29 -47.31
CA GLY A 742 12.69 -27.67 -47.62
C GLY A 742 12.80 -27.99 -49.12
N ALA A 743 12.28 -27.12 -49.99
CA ALA A 743 12.39 -27.27 -51.44
C ALA A 743 13.84 -27.18 -51.93
N ALA A 744 14.64 -26.24 -51.38
CA ALA A 744 16.06 -26.11 -51.69
C ALA A 744 16.86 -27.33 -51.19
N ALA A 745 16.56 -27.84 -49.99
CA ALA A 745 17.18 -29.05 -49.47
C ALA A 745 16.84 -30.28 -50.32
N ALA A 746 15.58 -30.42 -50.78
CA ALA A 746 15.18 -31.48 -51.69
C ALA A 746 15.89 -31.41 -53.05
N ALA A 747 16.04 -30.20 -53.62
CA ALA A 747 16.78 -29.98 -54.86
C ALA A 747 18.29 -30.28 -54.71
N LEU A 748 18.90 -29.91 -53.57
CA LEU A 748 20.29 -30.25 -53.25
C LEU A 748 20.48 -31.75 -53.02
N ALA A 749 19.52 -32.44 -52.40
CA ALA A 749 19.54 -33.89 -52.25
C ALA A 749 19.39 -34.62 -53.61
N ALA A 750 18.54 -34.12 -54.50
CA ALA A 750 18.42 -34.62 -55.87
C ALA A 750 19.72 -34.41 -56.67
N LEU A 751 20.35 -33.23 -56.57
CA LEU A 751 21.67 -32.95 -57.14
C LEU A 751 22.75 -33.90 -56.61
N GLY A 752 22.76 -34.17 -55.30
CA GLY A 752 23.69 -35.12 -54.68
C GLY A 752 23.48 -36.56 -55.16
N LEU A 753 22.22 -36.99 -55.30
CA LEU A 753 21.87 -38.30 -55.83
C LEU A 753 22.28 -38.44 -57.30
N TRP A 754 22.01 -37.44 -58.15
CA TRP A 754 22.46 -37.43 -59.54
C TRP A 754 24.00 -37.39 -59.66
N GLY A 755 24.68 -36.67 -58.78
CA GLY A 755 26.15 -36.68 -58.69
C GLY A 755 26.70 -38.07 -58.34
N ALA A 756 26.08 -38.77 -57.39
CA ALA A 756 26.44 -40.14 -57.03
C ALA A 756 26.16 -41.15 -58.16
N VAL A 757 25.02 -41.00 -58.87
CA VAL A 757 24.69 -41.82 -60.06
C VAL A 757 25.70 -41.57 -61.17
N ALA A 758 26.08 -40.32 -61.45
CA ALA A 758 27.07 -39.97 -62.47
C ALA A 758 28.48 -40.50 -62.11
N ALA A 759 28.89 -40.42 -60.84
CA ALA A 759 30.14 -40.98 -60.35
C ALA A 759 30.18 -42.52 -60.45
N ALA A 760 29.07 -43.20 -60.14
CA ALA A 760 28.94 -44.64 -60.33
C ALA A 760 28.98 -45.02 -61.82
N TRP A 761 28.34 -44.25 -62.70
CA TRP A 761 28.40 -44.44 -64.15
C TRP A 761 29.83 -44.28 -64.69
N ALA A 762 30.57 -43.26 -64.24
CA ALA A 762 31.96 -43.06 -64.59
C ALA A 762 32.84 -44.24 -64.13
N ALA A 763 32.70 -44.67 -62.87
CA ALA A 763 33.46 -45.80 -62.32
C ALA A 763 33.18 -47.14 -63.04
N VAL A 764 31.97 -47.33 -63.60
CA VAL A 764 31.64 -48.51 -64.43
C VAL A 764 32.27 -48.42 -65.82
N PHE A 765 32.28 -47.24 -66.45
CA PHE A 765 32.72 -47.08 -67.85
C PHE A 765 34.18 -46.68 -68.05
N GLU A 766 34.91 -46.22 -67.02
CA GLU A 766 36.37 -46.05 -67.09
C GLU A 766 37.12 -47.37 -67.29
N GLY A 767 36.49 -48.51 -66.97
CA GLY A 767 36.98 -49.85 -67.32
C GLY A 767 36.92 -50.18 -68.82
N THR A 768 36.17 -49.42 -69.63
CA THR A 768 35.90 -49.73 -71.04
C THR A 768 36.27 -48.58 -71.99
N ARG A 769 37.55 -48.51 -72.38
CA ARG A 769 37.98 -47.64 -73.50
C ARG A 769 37.48 -48.19 -74.85
N GLY A 770 36.28 -47.79 -75.27
CA GLY A 770 35.72 -48.18 -76.56
C GLY A 770 34.58 -47.27 -77.06
N SER A 771 34.88 -46.46 -78.08
CA SER A 771 33.96 -45.85 -79.06
C SER A 771 32.61 -45.24 -78.61
N SER A 772 32.50 -43.92 -78.75
CA SER A 772 31.29 -43.16 -79.15
C SER A 772 29.95 -43.40 -78.42
N GLY A 773 29.63 -42.53 -77.46
CA GLY A 773 28.33 -42.54 -76.76
C GLY A 773 28.02 -41.27 -75.94
N GLY A 774 28.10 -40.09 -76.54
CA GLY A 774 28.10 -38.79 -75.82
C GLY A 774 26.86 -38.43 -74.98
N GLY A 775 25.71 -39.10 -75.18
CA GLY A 775 24.42 -38.66 -74.61
C GLY A 775 24.31 -38.70 -73.08
N GLY A 776 25.10 -39.54 -72.38
CA GLY A 776 25.00 -39.66 -70.92
C GLY A 776 25.48 -38.42 -70.17
N GLY A 777 26.52 -37.75 -70.66
CA GLY A 777 27.07 -36.55 -70.04
C GLY A 777 26.16 -35.33 -70.16
N ASP A 778 25.53 -35.15 -71.33
CA ASP A 778 24.60 -34.04 -71.55
C ASP A 778 23.28 -34.20 -70.79
N ALA A 779 22.78 -35.43 -70.60
CA ALA A 779 21.63 -35.67 -69.73
C ALA A 779 21.90 -35.26 -68.28
N ALA A 780 23.04 -35.69 -67.71
CA ALA A 780 23.44 -35.30 -66.35
C ALA A 780 23.69 -33.78 -66.22
N ARG A 781 24.30 -33.16 -67.23
CA ARG A 781 24.53 -31.70 -67.30
C ARG A 781 23.23 -30.91 -67.40
N THR A 782 22.25 -31.39 -68.15
CA THR A 782 20.94 -30.75 -68.29
C THR A 782 20.16 -30.84 -66.97
N ALA A 783 20.09 -32.03 -66.35
CA ALA A 783 19.47 -32.21 -65.04
C ALA A 783 20.14 -31.36 -63.94
N PHE A 784 21.47 -31.19 -63.99
CA PHE A 784 22.20 -30.28 -63.11
C PHE A 784 21.80 -28.81 -63.33
N LEU A 785 21.73 -28.35 -64.59
CA LEU A 785 21.34 -26.98 -64.93
C LEU A 785 19.87 -26.67 -64.59
N GLU A 786 18.96 -27.61 -64.82
CA GLU A 786 17.56 -27.52 -64.41
C GLU A 786 17.42 -27.44 -62.88
N SER A 787 18.15 -28.29 -62.15
CA SER A 787 18.13 -28.30 -60.68
C SER A 787 18.76 -27.03 -60.09
N ALA A 788 19.87 -26.55 -60.65
CA ALA A 788 20.49 -25.28 -60.27
C ALA A 788 19.58 -24.08 -60.60
N GLY A 789 18.87 -24.13 -61.74
CA GLY A 789 17.84 -23.17 -62.12
C GLY A 789 16.67 -23.16 -61.13
N ALA A 790 16.17 -24.33 -60.74
CA ALA A 790 15.12 -24.48 -59.74
C ALA A 790 15.55 -23.93 -58.36
N VAL A 791 16.78 -24.19 -57.92
CA VAL A 791 17.36 -23.58 -56.71
C VAL A 791 17.44 -22.06 -56.84
N GLY A 792 17.86 -21.52 -58.00
CA GLY A 792 17.90 -20.08 -58.26
C GLY A 792 16.53 -19.41 -58.27
N VAL A 793 15.50 -20.07 -58.81
CA VAL A 793 14.11 -19.62 -58.77
C VAL A 793 13.56 -19.67 -57.34
N ALA A 794 13.83 -20.75 -56.60
CA ALA A 794 13.43 -20.88 -55.20
C ALA A 794 14.03 -19.77 -54.32
N TRP A 795 15.33 -19.47 -54.46
CA TRP A 795 15.98 -18.37 -53.74
C TRP A 795 15.39 -16.99 -54.10
N ARG A 796 15.08 -16.73 -55.38
CA ARG A 796 14.40 -15.50 -55.79
C ARG A 796 12.99 -15.40 -55.21
N ALA A 797 12.25 -16.52 -55.13
CA ALA A 797 10.94 -16.57 -54.49
C ALA A 797 11.01 -16.31 -52.97
N ALA A 798 11.97 -16.92 -52.26
CA ALA A 798 12.21 -16.62 -50.84
C ALA A 798 12.57 -15.15 -50.60
N ALA A 799 13.47 -14.58 -51.42
CA ALA A 799 13.84 -13.17 -51.32
C ALA A 799 12.63 -12.25 -51.57
N GLY A 800 11.80 -12.55 -52.57
CA GLY A 800 10.56 -11.83 -52.86
C GLY A 800 9.54 -11.90 -51.73
N VAL A 801 9.34 -13.06 -51.11
CA VAL A 801 8.44 -13.22 -49.96
C VAL A 801 8.99 -12.53 -48.71
N ALA A 802 10.30 -12.64 -48.43
CA ALA A 802 10.94 -11.96 -47.31
C ALA A 802 10.83 -10.44 -47.43
N ALA A 803 11.05 -9.90 -48.64
CA ALA A 803 10.85 -8.48 -48.94
C ALA A 803 9.37 -8.07 -48.77
N ALA A 804 8.44 -8.79 -49.40
CA ALA A 804 7.01 -8.52 -49.30
C ALA A 804 6.51 -8.53 -47.84
N ALA A 805 6.98 -9.48 -47.01
CA ALA A 805 6.57 -9.56 -45.62
C ALA A 805 7.25 -8.51 -44.72
N ALA A 806 8.50 -8.13 -44.99
CA ALA A 806 9.12 -6.96 -44.34
C ALA A 806 8.35 -5.67 -44.67
N THR A 807 7.90 -5.52 -45.93
CA THR A 807 7.02 -4.44 -46.36
C THR A 807 5.65 -4.52 -45.67
N ALA A 808 5.05 -5.72 -45.50
CA ALA A 808 3.80 -5.89 -44.76
C ALA A 808 3.93 -5.48 -43.29
N VAL A 809 4.99 -5.92 -42.61
CA VAL A 809 5.32 -5.53 -41.22
C VAL A 809 5.49 -4.01 -41.10
N LEU A 810 6.23 -3.39 -42.03
CA LEU A 810 6.40 -1.94 -42.06
C LEU A 810 5.07 -1.21 -42.31
N ALA A 811 4.22 -1.71 -43.21
CA ALA A 811 2.89 -1.15 -43.48
C ALA A 811 1.95 -1.24 -42.27
N VAL A 812 1.99 -2.33 -41.50
CA VAL A 812 1.25 -2.45 -40.24
C VAL A 812 1.75 -1.44 -39.20
N LEU A 813 3.07 -1.34 -39.01
CA LEU A 813 3.67 -0.39 -38.05
C LEU A 813 3.41 1.08 -38.41
N VAL A 814 3.55 1.45 -39.69
CA VAL A 814 3.28 2.81 -40.17
C VAL A 814 1.79 3.14 -40.10
N SER A 815 0.90 2.20 -40.44
CA SER A 815 -0.54 2.45 -40.36
C SER A 815 -1.04 2.59 -38.92
N GLU A 816 -0.54 1.79 -37.97
CA GLU A 816 -0.82 1.97 -36.54
C GLU A 816 -0.30 3.31 -36.02
N LEU A 817 0.94 3.71 -36.37
CA LEU A 817 1.48 5.01 -35.98
C LEU A 817 0.62 6.16 -36.51
N VAL A 818 0.21 6.12 -37.78
CA VAL A 818 -0.65 7.16 -38.37
C VAL A 818 -2.06 7.16 -37.75
N LEU A 819 -2.64 6.00 -37.46
CA LEU A 819 -3.93 5.91 -36.76
C LEU A 819 -3.86 6.48 -35.33
N GLU A 820 -2.77 6.25 -34.60
CA GLU A 820 -2.57 6.89 -33.29
C GLU A 820 -2.25 8.38 -33.41
N MET A 821 -1.55 8.84 -34.46
CA MET A 821 -1.43 10.28 -34.71
C MET A 821 -2.81 10.90 -34.92
N ILE A 822 -3.69 10.26 -35.68
CA ILE A 822 -5.05 10.74 -35.93
C ILE A 822 -5.90 10.70 -34.64
N ARG A 823 -5.84 9.61 -33.84
CA ARG A 823 -6.47 9.51 -32.50
C ARG A 823 -6.04 10.66 -31.60
N HIS A 824 -4.74 10.95 -31.56
CA HIS A 824 -4.15 11.88 -30.60
C HIS A 824 -4.11 13.33 -31.07
N CYS A 825 -4.18 13.59 -32.39
CA CYS A 825 -4.12 14.94 -32.98
C CYS A 825 -5.48 15.48 -33.43
N ALA A 826 -6.37 14.66 -33.99
CA ALA A 826 -7.63 15.12 -34.59
C ALA A 826 -8.89 14.94 -33.70
N ASN A 827 -8.89 13.97 -32.76
CA ASN A 827 -10.06 13.73 -31.89
C ASN A 827 -10.32 14.90 -30.91
N ARG A 828 -11.48 15.55 -31.03
CA ARG A 828 -11.85 16.74 -30.24
C ARG A 828 -12.07 16.46 -28.74
N ALA A 829 -12.54 15.27 -28.38
CA ALA A 829 -12.71 14.88 -26.98
C ALA A 829 -11.36 14.59 -26.29
N ARG A 830 -10.38 14.07 -27.04
CA ARG A 830 -9.01 13.86 -26.54
C ARG A 830 -8.23 15.17 -26.45
N LEU A 831 -8.45 16.10 -27.38
CA LEU A 831 -7.99 17.50 -27.32
C LEU A 831 -8.34 18.16 -25.99
N ALA A 832 -9.59 18.05 -25.56
CA ALA A 832 -10.08 18.67 -24.33
C ALA A 832 -9.51 18.01 -23.05
N ARG A 833 -9.29 16.68 -23.06
CA ARG A 833 -8.75 15.94 -21.91
C ARG A 833 -7.24 16.09 -21.72
N HIS A 834 -6.47 16.26 -22.80
CA HIS A 834 -5.00 16.34 -22.74
C HIS A 834 -4.48 17.57 -23.50
N PRO A 835 -4.64 18.79 -22.94
CA PRO A 835 -4.16 20.02 -23.57
C PRO A 835 -2.63 20.08 -23.57
N CYS A 836 -2.03 19.95 -24.76
CA CYS A 836 -0.59 20.17 -24.96
C CYS A 836 -0.31 21.62 -25.36
N PRO A 837 0.66 22.32 -24.74
CA PRO A 837 0.92 23.74 -25.03
C PRO A 837 1.53 24.01 -26.43
N THR A 838 2.07 22.99 -27.12
CA THR A 838 2.53 23.14 -28.52
C THR A 838 2.23 21.90 -29.37
N TRP A 839 2.05 22.11 -30.67
CA TRP A 839 1.85 21.03 -31.65
C TRP A 839 3.05 20.08 -31.75
N SER A 840 4.28 20.60 -31.69
CA SER A 840 5.50 19.78 -31.77
C SER A 840 5.71 18.91 -30.53
N LEU A 841 5.29 19.37 -29.35
CA LEU A 841 5.24 18.54 -28.14
C LEU A 841 4.18 17.44 -28.29
N ARG A 842 2.98 17.79 -28.77
CA ARG A 842 1.87 16.86 -28.97
C ARG A 842 2.17 15.72 -29.95
N LEU A 843 2.80 16.02 -31.09
CA LEU A 843 3.24 14.99 -32.06
C LEU A 843 4.24 14.01 -31.44
N ARG A 844 5.24 14.52 -30.70
CA ARG A 844 6.24 13.67 -30.02
C ARG A 844 5.61 12.82 -28.90
N ALA A 845 4.69 13.40 -28.14
CA ALA A 845 3.95 12.68 -27.11
C ALA A 845 3.03 11.61 -27.70
N ALA A 846 2.35 11.88 -28.82
CA ALA A 846 1.53 10.92 -29.54
C ALA A 846 2.34 9.74 -30.10
N ALA A 847 3.51 10.00 -30.69
CA ALA A 847 4.40 8.94 -31.19
C ALA A 847 4.89 8.01 -30.06
N LEU A 848 5.21 8.59 -28.90
CA LEU A 848 5.62 7.85 -27.71
C LEU A 848 4.44 7.14 -27.04
N ALA A 849 3.23 7.69 -27.09
CA ALA A 849 1.99 7.05 -26.63
C ALA A 849 1.66 5.80 -27.45
N ALA A 850 1.80 5.87 -28.78
CA ALA A 850 1.65 4.72 -29.67
C ALA A 850 2.66 3.60 -29.33
N ALA A 851 3.92 3.96 -29.02
CA ALA A 851 4.94 3.01 -28.59
C ALA A 851 4.63 2.38 -27.22
N ILE A 852 4.18 3.17 -26.24
CA ILE A 852 3.72 2.68 -24.92
C ILE A 852 2.61 1.63 -25.10
N ARG A 853 1.57 1.96 -25.89
CA ARG A 853 0.44 1.07 -26.13
C ARG A 853 0.87 -0.24 -26.78
N ASN A 854 1.65 -0.17 -27.86
CA ASN A 854 2.08 -1.37 -28.58
C ASN A 854 2.99 -2.27 -27.73
N VAL A 855 3.84 -1.70 -26.86
CA VAL A 855 4.62 -2.49 -25.88
C VAL A 855 3.72 -3.14 -24.82
N SER A 856 2.61 -2.50 -24.43
CA SER A 856 1.59 -3.11 -23.56
C SER A 856 0.88 -4.30 -24.23
N GLU A 857 0.44 -4.15 -25.50
CA GLU A 857 -0.16 -5.26 -26.26
C GLU A 857 0.81 -6.46 -26.43
N VAL A 858 2.09 -6.19 -26.70
CA VAL A 858 3.15 -7.22 -26.74
C VAL A 858 3.32 -7.89 -25.36
N GLY A 859 3.17 -7.14 -24.26
CA GLY A 859 3.15 -7.68 -22.91
C GLY A 859 2.06 -8.71 -22.67
N ARG A 860 0.80 -8.42 -23.07
CA ARG A 860 -0.32 -9.39 -22.96
C ARG A 860 -0.06 -10.66 -23.77
N LEU A 861 0.40 -10.48 -25.01
CA LEU A 861 0.74 -11.57 -25.91
C LEU A 861 1.86 -12.46 -25.35
N TYR A 862 2.87 -11.86 -24.70
CA TYR A 862 3.92 -12.59 -23.99
C TYR A 862 3.38 -13.34 -22.76
N GLY A 863 2.46 -12.75 -22.00
CA GLY A 863 1.72 -13.44 -20.92
C GLY A 863 0.97 -14.68 -21.42
N HIS A 864 0.30 -14.59 -22.57
CA HIS A 864 -0.35 -15.73 -23.22
C HIS A 864 0.65 -16.80 -23.68
N LEU A 865 1.79 -16.41 -24.27
CA LEU A 865 2.85 -17.35 -24.65
C LEU A 865 3.43 -18.10 -23.45
N LEU A 866 3.67 -17.41 -22.33
CA LEU A 866 4.12 -18.02 -21.08
C LEU A 866 3.10 -19.01 -20.49
N ARG A 867 1.79 -18.77 -20.64
CA ARG A 867 0.73 -19.72 -20.20
C ARG A 867 0.43 -20.83 -21.22
N ALA A 868 0.73 -20.62 -22.49
CA ALA A 868 0.64 -21.63 -23.55
C ALA A 868 1.76 -22.68 -23.44
N PHE A 869 3.00 -22.25 -23.19
CA PHE A 869 4.18 -23.12 -23.27
C PHE A 869 4.96 -23.31 -21.95
N GLY A 870 4.68 -22.51 -20.93
CA GLY A 870 5.25 -22.70 -19.60
C GLY A 870 4.66 -23.89 -18.84
N PRO A 871 5.25 -24.26 -17.68
CA PRO A 871 4.68 -25.28 -16.81
C PRO A 871 3.26 -24.89 -16.35
N PRO A 872 2.37 -25.87 -16.08
CA PRO A 872 1.11 -25.57 -15.42
C PRO A 872 1.37 -24.88 -14.07
N PRO A 873 0.50 -23.96 -13.63
CA PRO A 873 0.65 -23.35 -12.31
C PRO A 873 0.65 -24.45 -11.24
N PRO A 874 1.45 -24.32 -10.16
CA PRO A 874 1.34 -25.22 -9.03
C PRO A 874 -0.09 -25.14 -8.49
N VAL A 875 -0.77 -26.28 -8.42
CA VAL A 875 -2.07 -26.39 -7.75
C VAL A 875 -1.84 -26.08 -6.28
N ALA A 876 -2.64 -25.20 -5.69
CA ALA A 876 -2.55 -24.88 -4.28
C ALA A 876 -2.70 -26.18 -3.46
N ALA A 877 -1.72 -26.47 -2.60
CA ALA A 877 -1.54 -27.79 -2.03
C ALA A 877 -2.59 -28.13 -0.95
N GLY A 878 -3.72 -28.70 -1.36
CA GLY A 878 -4.49 -29.59 -0.50
C GLY A 878 -3.66 -30.84 -0.19
N PRO A 879 -3.76 -31.43 1.02
CA PRO A 879 -2.84 -32.46 1.50
C PRO A 879 -3.11 -33.89 0.94
N ALA A 880 -3.32 -34.02 -0.38
CA ALA A 880 -3.29 -35.31 -1.09
C ALA A 880 -3.23 -35.13 -2.63
N ALA A 881 -2.10 -35.50 -3.26
CA ALA A 881 -2.01 -36.08 -4.62
C ALA A 881 -0.54 -36.15 -5.11
N GLY A 882 0.15 -37.27 -4.86
CA GLY A 882 1.45 -37.53 -5.48
C GLY A 882 1.31 -38.24 -6.83
N SER A 883 1.59 -37.56 -7.95
CA SER A 883 1.98 -38.23 -9.21
C SER A 883 2.74 -37.30 -10.16
N ALA A 884 3.94 -37.68 -10.57
CA ALA A 884 4.73 -36.96 -11.56
C ALA A 884 4.34 -37.40 -12.99
N ALA A 885 3.50 -36.63 -13.67
CA ALA A 885 3.05 -36.93 -15.02
C ALA A 885 4.13 -36.57 -16.09
N ARG A 886 4.39 -37.51 -17.01
CA ARG A 886 5.46 -37.40 -18.03
C ARG A 886 5.29 -36.20 -18.98
N ALA A 887 6.35 -35.40 -19.12
CA ALA A 887 6.41 -34.26 -20.03
C ALA A 887 6.80 -34.67 -21.47
N SER A 888 5.83 -35.16 -22.26
CA SER A 888 6.03 -35.42 -23.72
C SER A 888 4.90 -34.91 -24.63
N GLY A 889 3.82 -34.35 -24.07
CA GLY A 889 2.65 -33.84 -24.83
C GLY A 889 2.55 -32.31 -24.96
N GLY A 890 3.59 -31.56 -24.54
CA GLY A 890 3.52 -30.11 -24.32
C GLY A 890 3.21 -29.28 -25.57
N GLY A 891 4.08 -29.33 -26.58
CA GLY A 891 4.06 -28.40 -27.72
C GLY A 891 2.71 -28.32 -28.46
N ARG A 892 2.12 -29.47 -28.82
CA ARG A 892 0.82 -29.50 -29.54
C ARG A 892 -0.34 -28.99 -28.67
N ARG A 893 -0.31 -29.21 -27.36
CA ARG A 893 -1.29 -28.64 -26.42
C ARG A 893 -1.12 -27.12 -26.28
N GLY A 894 0.13 -26.65 -26.22
CA GLY A 894 0.44 -25.22 -26.12
C GLY A 894 -0.02 -24.41 -27.35
N VAL A 895 0.20 -24.92 -28.56
CA VAL A 895 -0.29 -24.28 -29.79
C VAL A 895 -1.82 -24.18 -29.81
N VAL A 896 -2.54 -25.24 -29.41
CA VAL A 896 -4.01 -25.22 -29.32
C VAL A 896 -4.49 -24.25 -28.24
N ARG A 897 -3.82 -24.18 -27.08
CA ARG A 897 -4.13 -23.20 -26.03
C ARG A 897 -3.92 -21.77 -26.53
N LEU A 898 -2.79 -21.47 -27.19
CA LEU A 898 -2.51 -20.14 -27.73
C LEU A 898 -3.55 -19.72 -28.78
N ALA A 899 -3.93 -20.62 -29.69
CA ALA A 899 -5.01 -20.37 -30.65
C ALA A 899 -6.35 -20.09 -29.95
N GLY A 900 -6.62 -20.76 -28.82
CA GLY A 900 -7.77 -20.50 -27.95
C GLY A 900 -7.68 -19.22 -27.09
N LEU A 901 -6.57 -18.48 -27.13
CA LEU A 901 -6.38 -17.17 -26.49
C LEU A 901 -6.33 -16.01 -27.51
N TYR A 902 -6.00 -16.29 -28.77
CA TYR A 902 -5.87 -15.30 -29.84
C TYR A 902 -7.17 -14.49 -30.04
N GLY A 903 -7.06 -13.17 -30.13
CA GLY A 903 -8.21 -12.27 -30.29
C GLY A 903 -9.08 -12.10 -29.04
N LYS A 904 -8.81 -12.82 -27.93
CA LYS A 904 -9.49 -12.55 -26.66
C LYS A 904 -8.98 -11.26 -26.03
N ARG A 905 -9.86 -10.59 -25.31
CA ARG A 905 -9.62 -9.35 -24.57
C ARG A 905 -10.17 -9.50 -23.16
N PHE A 906 -9.43 -8.93 -22.22
CA PHE A 906 -9.89 -8.54 -20.90
C PHE A 906 -9.62 -7.03 -20.85
N ASP A 907 -10.64 -6.23 -20.55
CA ASP A 907 -10.52 -4.77 -20.52
C ASP A 907 -10.75 -4.22 -19.11
N TRP A 908 -10.60 -2.90 -18.98
CA TRP A 908 -10.78 -2.24 -17.69
C TRP A 908 -12.18 -2.43 -17.10
N PHE A 909 -13.20 -2.61 -17.95
CA PHE A 909 -14.59 -2.83 -17.55
C PHE A 909 -14.91 -4.32 -17.31
N CYS A 910 -13.91 -5.20 -17.34
CA CYS A 910 -14.05 -6.65 -17.18
C CYS A 910 -15.11 -7.26 -18.13
N GLY A 911 -15.30 -6.68 -19.32
CA GLY A 911 -16.34 -7.07 -20.26
C GLY A 911 -17.80 -6.85 -19.79
N LEU A 912 -18.02 -6.19 -18.64
CA LEU A 912 -19.34 -6.00 -18.03
C LEU A 912 -20.20 -4.98 -18.81
N ASP A 913 -19.57 -3.93 -19.35
CA ASP A 913 -20.26 -2.93 -20.18
C ASP A 913 -20.31 -3.37 -21.65
N ARG A 914 -21.52 -3.75 -22.10
CA ARG A 914 -21.76 -4.21 -23.48
C ARG A 914 -21.63 -3.11 -24.53
N ALA A 915 -21.80 -1.84 -24.18
CA ALA A 915 -21.60 -0.72 -25.11
C ALA A 915 -20.09 -0.49 -25.34
N ILE A 916 -19.29 -0.57 -24.26
CA ILE A 916 -17.84 -0.40 -24.34
C ILE A 916 -17.18 -1.60 -25.03
N VAL A 917 -17.61 -2.83 -24.76
CA VAL A 917 -17.18 -4.03 -25.50
C VAL A 917 -17.45 -3.87 -27.01
N ARG A 918 -18.65 -3.42 -27.40
CA ARG A 918 -18.99 -3.14 -28.81
C ARG A 918 -18.12 -2.03 -29.41
N MET A 919 -17.85 -0.97 -28.65
CA MET A 919 -16.99 0.14 -29.07
C MET A 919 -15.55 -0.31 -29.31
N GLU A 920 -14.95 -1.11 -28.43
CA GLU A 920 -13.60 -1.63 -28.64
C GLU A 920 -13.55 -2.71 -29.73
N GLN A 921 -14.58 -3.55 -29.88
CA GLN A 921 -14.72 -4.44 -31.05
C GLN A 921 -14.74 -3.67 -32.37
N LEU A 922 -15.48 -2.57 -32.46
CA LEU A 922 -15.52 -1.69 -33.64
C LEU A 922 -14.18 -0.97 -33.88
N ARG A 923 -13.53 -0.49 -32.82
CA ARG A 923 -12.19 0.13 -32.90
C ARG A 923 -11.13 -0.87 -33.37
N ALA A 924 -11.15 -2.10 -32.86
CA ALA A 924 -10.27 -3.19 -33.30
C ALA A 924 -10.55 -3.62 -34.75
N ALA A 925 -11.83 -3.73 -35.15
CA ALA A 925 -12.20 -4.03 -36.53
C ALA A 925 -11.71 -2.97 -37.52
N ALA A 926 -11.88 -1.69 -37.19
CA ALA A 926 -11.40 -0.58 -38.01
C ALA A 926 -9.87 -0.58 -38.18
N ARG A 927 -9.13 -0.85 -37.09
CA ARG A 927 -7.66 -0.96 -37.12
C ARG A 927 -7.18 -2.15 -37.95
N ALA A 928 -7.69 -3.34 -37.65
CA ALA A 928 -7.37 -4.55 -38.40
C ALA A 928 -7.65 -4.36 -39.91
N GLY A 929 -8.80 -3.77 -40.27
CA GLY A 929 -9.13 -3.46 -41.66
C GLY A 929 -8.09 -2.57 -42.34
N VAL A 930 -7.65 -1.49 -41.69
CA VAL A 930 -6.58 -0.61 -42.20
C VAL A 930 -5.24 -1.34 -42.32
N HIS A 931 -4.84 -2.11 -41.30
CA HIS A 931 -3.57 -2.86 -41.29
C HIS A 931 -3.52 -3.86 -42.45
N TRP A 932 -4.57 -4.68 -42.61
CA TRP A 932 -4.67 -5.68 -43.69
C TRP A 932 -4.69 -5.02 -45.07
N VAL A 933 -5.52 -4.00 -45.29
CA VAL A 933 -5.64 -3.33 -46.59
C VAL A 933 -4.35 -2.60 -46.97
N THR A 934 -3.68 -1.93 -46.02
CA THR A 934 -2.41 -1.24 -46.26
C THR A 934 -1.26 -2.23 -46.50
N ALA A 935 -1.22 -3.35 -45.77
CA ALA A 935 -0.23 -4.40 -45.97
C ALA A 935 -0.40 -5.12 -47.32
N VAL A 936 -1.63 -5.51 -47.69
CA VAL A 936 -1.91 -6.17 -48.98
C VAL A 936 -1.58 -5.24 -50.15
N TRP A 937 -1.92 -3.95 -50.06
CA TRP A 937 -1.56 -2.96 -51.08
C TRP A 937 -0.04 -2.81 -51.24
N ALA A 938 0.70 -2.68 -50.13
CA ALA A 938 2.15 -2.54 -50.16
C ALA A 938 2.88 -3.81 -50.64
N VAL A 939 2.39 -5.00 -50.27
CA VAL A 939 2.83 -6.30 -50.79
C VAL A 939 2.60 -6.38 -52.31
N GLY A 940 1.40 -6.01 -52.77
CA GLY A 940 1.06 -6.02 -54.20
C GLY A 940 1.94 -5.07 -55.02
N TRP A 941 2.29 -3.91 -54.47
CA TRP A 941 3.21 -2.97 -55.13
C TRP A 941 4.64 -3.51 -55.26
N VAL A 942 5.16 -4.18 -54.23
CA VAL A 942 6.51 -4.80 -54.26
C VAL A 942 6.55 -6.00 -55.21
N LEU A 943 5.56 -6.90 -55.14
CA LEU A 943 5.50 -8.07 -56.02
C LEU A 943 5.17 -7.71 -57.48
N GLY A 944 4.44 -6.61 -57.71
CA GLY A 944 4.17 -6.03 -59.02
C GLY A 944 5.32 -5.20 -59.63
N GLY A 945 6.51 -5.21 -59.02
CA GLY A 945 7.69 -4.53 -59.56
C GLY A 945 7.57 -2.99 -59.60
N GLY A 946 6.79 -2.41 -58.69
CA GLY A 946 6.53 -0.96 -58.62
C GLY A 946 5.48 -0.43 -59.61
N GLY A 947 5.17 -1.17 -60.67
CA GLY A 947 4.09 -0.87 -61.63
C GLY A 947 2.74 -1.32 -61.07
N GLY A 948 2.00 -0.41 -60.45
CA GLY A 948 0.82 -0.73 -59.64
C GLY A 948 -0.30 -1.48 -60.36
N SER A 949 -0.34 -2.80 -60.21
CA SER A 949 -1.55 -3.62 -60.37
C SER A 949 -1.48 -4.85 -59.47
N VAL A 950 -2.56 -5.13 -58.74
CA VAL A 950 -2.78 -6.44 -58.13
C VAL A 950 -3.47 -7.29 -59.19
N PRO A 951 -3.10 -8.58 -59.40
CA PRO A 951 -3.77 -9.42 -60.40
C PRO A 951 -5.30 -9.42 -60.22
N GLY A 952 -6.01 -8.81 -61.18
CA GLY A 952 -7.47 -8.66 -61.15
C GLY A 952 -8.03 -7.30 -60.68
N LEU A 953 -7.21 -6.33 -60.24
CA LEU A 953 -7.66 -4.99 -59.83
C LEU A 953 -6.80 -3.87 -60.41
N THR A 954 -7.46 -2.81 -60.90
CA THR A 954 -6.79 -1.59 -61.36
C THR A 954 -6.25 -0.78 -60.18
N ALA A 955 -5.14 -0.06 -60.39
CA ALA A 955 -4.51 0.81 -59.39
C ALA A 955 -5.51 1.75 -58.70
N THR A 956 -6.40 2.36 -59.51
CA THR A 956 -7.47 3.25 -59.04
C THR A 956 -8.48 2.53 -58.15
N ALA A 957 -8.96 1.34 -58.52
CA ALA A 957 -9.87 0.57 -57.68
C ALA A 957 -9.25 0.21 -56.33
N THR A 958 -7.98 -0.25 -56.31
CA THR A 958 -7.26 -0.48 -55.05
C THR A 958 -7.10 0.79 -54.22
N ALA A 959 -6.76 1.94 -54.85
CA ALA A 959 -6.61 3.21 -54.15
C ALA A 959 -7.94 3.69 -53.53
N THR A 960 -9.06 3.55 -54.24
CA THR A 960 -10.40 3.88 -53.71
C THR A 960 -10.76 3.02 -52.50
N VAL A 961 -10.48 1.72 -52.53
CA VAL A 961 -10.71 0.82 -51.37
C VAL A 961 -9.81 1.19 -50.19
N VAL A 962 -8.52 1.43 -50.42
CA VAL A 962 -7.57 1.89 -49.38
C VAL A 962 -8.07 3.18 -48.73
N CYS A 963 -8.37 4.21 -49.53
CA CYS A 963 -8.86 5.49 -49.04
C CYS A 963 -10.21 5.39 -48.32
N GLY A 964 -11.14 4.55 -48.79
CA GLY A 964 -12.43 4.33 -48.14
C GLY A 964 -12.30 3.67 -46.77
N VAL A 965 -11.45 2.64 -46.65
CA VAL A 965 -11.17 1.96 -45.37
C VAL A 965 -10.44 2.90 -44.40
N TRP A 966 -9.47 3.68 -44.88
CA TRP A 966 -8.82 4.72 -44.08
C TRP A 966 -9.80 5.80 -43.60
N ALA A 967 -10.68 6.31 -44.46
CA ALA A 967 -11.68 7.30 -44.07
C ALA A 967 -12.66 6.75 -43.02
N ALA A 968 -13.15 5.52 -43.20
CA ALA A 968 -14.01 4.84 -42.23
C ALA A 968 -13.31 4.65 -40.88
N ALA A 969 -12.07 4.16 -40.87
CA ALA A 969 -11.30 3.97 -39.64
C ALA A 969 -10.96 5.31 -38.96
N CYS A 970 -10.62 6.35 -39.72
CA CYS A 970 -10.44 7.70 -39.18
C CYS A 970 -11.71 8.21 -38.51
N MET A 971 -12.90 7.99 -39.09
CA MET A 971 -14.16 8.35 -38.44
C MET A 971 -14.40 7.55 -37.15
N VAL A 972 -14.11 6.24 -37.12
CA VAL A 972 -14.25 5.40 -35.90
C VAL A 972 -13.26 5.82 -34.80
N VAL A 973 -12.05 6.26 -35.16
CA VAL A 973 -10.99 6.67 -34.22
C VAL A 973 -11.10 8.15 -33.77
N THR A 974 -11.76 9.00 -34.55
CA THR A 974 -11.95 10.43 -34.23
C THR A 974 -13.32 10.80 -33.67
N ARG A 975 -14.32 9.92 -33.79
CA ARG A 975 -15.57 10.02 -33.01
C ARG A 975 -15.28 10.04 -31.50
N GLY A 976 -16.20 10.63 -30.74
CA GLY A 976 -16.14 10.64 -29.28
C GLY A 976 -16.29 9.25 -28.67
N GLU A 977 -16.25 9.22 -27.33
CA GLU A 977 -17.02 8.22 -26.57
C GLU A 977 -18.52 8.49 -26.75
#